data_AF-A0A5C3KX18-F1
#
_entry.id   AF-A0A5C3KX18-F1
#
_cell.length_a   1.000
_cell.length_b   1.000
_cell.length_c   1.000
_cell.angle_alpha   90.00
_cell.angle_beta   90.00
_cell.angle_gamma   90.00
#
_symmetry.space_group_name_H-M   'P 1'
#
loop_
_entity.id
_entity.type
_entity.pdbx_description
1 polymer ?
#
loop_
_entity_poly.entity_id
_entity_poly.type
_entity_poly.pdbx_seq_one_letter_code
_entity_poly.pdbx_strand_id
1 'polypeptide(L)'
;MDVEIPQLLGVSKAVLENVIFCHQEDSYWPLSEPSILKKKFDEIFEATKYTKALDNIKALRKDRAADLKAEHERLSSLKSQKDRFDKLRLRMRDLTTTIATKEGEYDTAKAQHEETVESNRKFYEYGTKFREIYLKVENLEEKRNGKQKDLEEARDGNFQEIAGNDEDLQNRLNRFDAHIDGQKQKLLREERNRQDYEDELGALREQELKLSESKAYLEAEAQAQTSRLNEREQLIHEIGKQFGIGGVSQSPLDKAQVNQFLTRIADIKRKQTSDIEKLQNDITTKTEEFNTKLRKLDYEAHTHKAQKNSLRDQLNERNASIKQAQRQLENQSTLHATLESIQDEMKEKQTRIEKVKRDISVAQHDKRLQEKTDQVRILEEKRESLMEETRALSTQADSRAKLDLKRSEVRTKNHEIQALLRTATTKFEDVAGHELKAETAESDVDRLIRAKDEEQTQLDREAPAAKSELGILDAEIQNLKTQISNKQTEAEKLNKFLNKAIGLEFKSLDEAIRDVSAEVDALNKELADLPGMRTAFEAILKSGKDKHVCLGCNRSLKTTELKAFEDYLRDKIKKAGSEDSEKFQNAVAEWSGDLKKLQDAKPYELLHVQLVGKEIPALKAQLEQKEAARPELANKVELLADQHEEAKSLIKTLAVLKQQVSTIVRLRKDVDKAESEIGDLETDLSMTGGTKTVDDVQLELNDITAQLYVRNILMNGLWLICCVDGLLRKTDRR
;
A
#
# COMPACT_ATOMS: atom_id res chain seq x y z
N MET A 1 -26.54 -151.43 81.88
CA MET A 1 -26.38 -152.50 82.88
C MET A 1 -25.24 -152.21 83.88
N ASP A 2 -23.96 -152.11 83.48
CA ASP A 2 -22.83 -151.92 84.43
C ASP A 2 -22.83 -150.63 85.26
N VAL A 3 -23.60 -149.61 84.86
CA VAL A 3 -23.74 -148.33 85.60
C VAL A 3 -25.01 -148.29 86.48
N GLU A 4 -26.07 -148.96 86.05
CA GLU A 4 -27.38 -148.90 86.70
C GLU A 4 -27.45 -149.79 87.94
N ILE A 5 -26.75 -150.93 87.94
CA ILE A 5 -26.74 -151.85 89.08
C ILE A 5 -26.10 -151.21 90.33
N PRO A 6 -24.89 -150.59 90.27
CA PRO A 6 -24.32 -149.91 91.43
C PRO A 6 -25.19 -148.75 91.94
N GLN A 7 -25.81 -147.98 91.04
CA GLN A 7 -26.72 -146.89 91.42
C GLN A 7 -27.95 -147.37 92.19
N LEU A 8 -28.57 -148.48 91.77
CA LEU A 8 -29.73 -149.06 92.46
C LEU A 8 -29.38 -149.61 93.85
N LEU A 9 -28.14 -150.08 94.04
CA LEU A 9 -27.63 -150.57 95.33
C LEU A 9 -27.16 -149.44 96.26
N GLY A 10 -27.10 -148.20 95.78
CA GLY A 10 -26.65 -147.05 96.56
C GLY A 10 -25.16 -147.05 96.89
N VAL A 11 -24.35 -147.80 96.15
CA VAL A 11 -22.90 -147.94 96.38
C VAL A 11 -22.13 -147.70 95.09
N SER A 12 -20.99 -147.01 95.14
CA SER A 12 -20.20 -146.74 93.93
C SER A 12 -19.62 -148.02 93.34
N LYS A 13 -19.44 -148.08 92.01
CA LYS A 13 -18.85 -149.24 91.33
C LYS A 13 -17.51 -149.66 91.94
N ALA A 14 -16.64 -148.68 92.22
CA ALA A 14 -15.34 -148.93 92.83
C ALA A 14 -15.45 -149.50 94.25
N VAL A 15 -16.44 -149.09 95.05
CA VAL A 15 -16.68 -149.69 96.37
C VAL A 15 -17.28 -151.09 96.23
N LEU A 16 -18.15 -151.33 95.24
CA LEU A 16 -18.70 -152.65 94.95
C LEU A 16 -17.60 -153.66 94.59
N GLU A 17 -16.68 -153.30 93.69
CA GLU A 17 -15.61 -154.17 93.18
C GLU A 17 -14.44 -154.31 94.17
N ASN A 18 -14.01 -153.21 94.81
CA ASN A 18 -12.81 -153.22 95.64
C ASN A 18 -13.07 -153.49 97.13
N VAL A 19 -14.30 -153.27 97.62
CA VAL A 19 -14.62 -153.42 99.06
C VAL A 19 -15.64 -154.52 99.30
N ILE A 20 -16.77 -154.54 98.59
CA ILE A 20 -17.87 -155.49 98.87
C ILE A 20 -17.62 -156.87 98.22
N PHE A 21 -17.31 -156.89 96.93
CA PHE A 21 -17.02 -158.10 96.15
C PHE A 21 -15.53 -158.18 95.77
N CYS A 22 -14.66 -157.89 96.75
CA CYS A 22 -13.22 -157.98 96.54
C CYS A 22 -12.81 -159.44 96.25
N HIS A 23 -12.07 -159.66 95.17
CA HIS A 23 -11.56 -160.99 94.81
C HIS A 23 -10.65 -161.52 95.93
N GLN A 24 -10.67 -162.83 96.19
CA GLN A 24 -9.90 -163.41 97.31
C GLN A 24 -8.40 -163.10 97.18
N GLU A 25 -7.88 -163.14 95.95
CA GLU A 25 -6.50 -162.78 95.62
C GLU A 25 -6.18 -161.29 95.82
N ASP A 26 -7.18 -160.42 95.87
CA ASP A 26 -7.02 -158.96 96.00
C ASP A 26 -7.36 -158.43 97.40
N SER A 27 -7.78 -159.30 98.33
CA SER A 27 -8.26 -158.91 99.67
C SER A 27 -7.23 -158.15 100.52
N TYR A 28 -5.93 -158.30 100.25
CA TYR A 28 -4.85 -157.59 100.92
C TYR A 28 -4.49 -156.24 100.28
N TRP A 29 -5.29 -155.73 99.33
CA TRP A 29 -5.02 -154.44 98.70
C TRP A 29 -4.85 -153.25 99.67
N PRO A 30 -5.47 -153.18 100.88
CA PRO A 30 -5.18 -152.10 101.82
C PRO A 30 -3.73 -152.09 102.34
N LEU A 31 -3.02 -153.23 102.22
CA LEU A 31 -1.61 -153.40 102.57
C LEU A 31 -0.70 -153.41 101.32
N SER A 32 -1.27 -153.17 100.14
CA SER A 32 -0.50 -153.09 98.89
C SER A 32 0.37 -151.84 98.82
N GLU A 33 1.30 -151.82 97.87
CA GLU A 33 2.18 -150.69 97.65
C GLU A 33 1.40 -149.37 97.45
N PRO A 34 1.94 -148.21 97.90
CA PRO A 34 1.21 -146.94 97.93
C PRO A 34 0.58 -146.52 96.59
N SER A 35 1.14 -146.93 95.45
CA SER A 35 0.59 -146.63 94.12
C SER A 35 -0.73 -147.35 93.85
N ILE A 36 -0.84 -148.63 94.25
CA ILE A 36 -2.06 -149.43 94.07
C ILE A 36 -3.13 -148.96 95.04
N LEU A 37 -2.74 -148.70 96.30
CA LEU A 37 -3.62 -148.12 97.33
C LEU A 37 -4.21 -146.78 96.87
N LYS A 38 -3.36 -145.86 96.39
CA LYS A 38 -3.82 -144.55 95.89
C LYS A 38 -4.76 -144.70 94.70
N LYS A 39 -4.51 -145.63 93.79
CA LYS A 39 -5.38 -145.87 92.65
C LYS A 39 -6.78 -146.34 93.10
N LYS A 40 -6.86 -147.31 94.02
CA LYS A 40 -8.14 -147.76 94.58
C LYS A 40 -8.83 -146.67 95.42
N PHE A 41 -8.08 -145.84 96.15
CA PHE A 41 -8.62 -144.65 96.84
C PHE A 41 -9.18 -143.61 95.86
N ASP A 42 -8.43 -143.24 94.82
CA ASP A 42 -8.86 -142.26 93.82
C ASP A 42 -10.11 -142.76 93.05
N GLU A 43 -10.24 -144.08 92.85
CA GLU A 43 -11.43 -144.72 92.27
C GLU A 43 -12.62 -144.73 93.25
N ILE A 44 -12.40 -144.98 94.55
CA ILE A 44 -13.45 -144.92 95.59
C ILE A 44 -13.99 -143.49 95.78
N PHE A 45 -13.10 -142.48 95.80
CA PHE A 45 -13.46 -141.09 96.07
C PHE A 45 -13.84 -140.28 94.82
N GLU A 46 -13.69 -140.86 93.61
CA GLU A 46 -13.98 -140.22 92.32
C GLU A 46 -13.44 -138.77 92.16
N ALA A 47 -12.33 -138.44 92.81
CA ALA A 47 -11.81 -137.07 92.91
C ALA A 47 -11.48 -136.42 91.54
N THR A 48 -11.28 -137.25 90.52
CA THR A 48 -10.99 -136.84 89.13
C THR A 48 -12.14 -136.07 88.45
N LYS A 49 -13.39 -136.26 88.87
CA LYS A 49 -14.54 -135.51 88.32
C LYS A 49 -14.51 -134.04 88.78
N TYR A 50 -14.21 -133.81 90.06
CA TYR A 50 -14.16 -132.47 90.63
C TYR A 50 -12.97 -131.65 90.13
N THR A 51 -11.80 -132.27 89.93
CA THR A 51 -10.63 -131.57 89.35
C THR A 51 -10.90 -131.12 87.91
N LYS A 52 -11.51 -131.97 87.07
CA LYS A 52 -11.91 -131.58 85.70
C LYS A 52 -12.93 -130.43 85.67
N ALA A 53 -13.93 -130.45 86.55
CA ALA A 53 -14.89 -129.34 86.64
C ALA A 53 -14.20 -128.03 87.04
N LEU A 54 -13.26 -128.09 87.98
CA LEU A 54 -12.51 -126.93 88.45
C LEU A 54 -11.56 -126.39 87.37
N ASP A 55 -10.94 -127.26 86.58
CA ASP A 55 -10.12 -126.87 85.43
C ASP A 55 -10.95 -126.23 84.31
N ASN A 56 -12.16 -126.74 84.03
CA ASN A 56 -13.10 -126.09 83.11
C ASN A 56 -13.54 -124.71 83.60
N ILE A 57 -13.80 -124.54 84.91
CA ILE A 57 -14.13 -123.23 85.50
C ILE A 57 -12.93 -122.27 85.39
N LYS A 58 -11.71 -122.75 85.62
CA LYS A 58 -10.48 -121.95 85.44
C LYS A 58 -10.29 -121.53 83.98
N ALA A 59 -10.54 -122.42 83.03
CA ALA A 59 -10.49 -122.13 81.60
C ALA A 59 -11.52 -121.06 81.22
N LEU A 60 -12.79 -121.23 81.61
CA LEU A 60 -13.85 -120.24 81.39
C LEU A 60 -13.52 -118.88 82.02
N ARG A 61 -12.96 -118.85 83.24
CA ARG A 61 -12.54 -117.60 83.89
C ARG A 61 -11.42 -116.92 83.10
N LYS A 62 -10.45 -117.68 82.58
CA LYS A 62 -9.35 -117.15 81.76
C LYS A 62 -9.88 -116.56 80.46
N ASP A 63 -10.78 -117.27 79.77
CA ASP A 63 -11.39 -116.81 78.51
C ASP A 63 -12.22 -115.54 78.76
N ARG A 64 -13.08 -115.53 79.79
CA ARG A 64 -13.86 -114.34 80.16
C ARG A 64 -13.00 -113.15 80.56
N ALA A 65 -11.87 -113.39 81.22
CA ALA A 65 -10.93 -112.31 81.55
C ALA A 65 -10.22 -111.76 80.30
N ALA A 66 -9.95 -112.61 79.30
CA ALA A 66 -9.42 -112.17 78.00
C ALA A 66 -10.46 -111.35 77.21
N ASP A 67 -11.71 -111.84 77.14
CA ASP A 67 -12.84 -111.12 76.53
C ASP A 67 -13.03 -109.73 77.17
N LEU A 68 -13.00 -109.67 78.51
CA LEU A 68 -13.19 -108.42 79.25
C LEU A 68 -12.05 -107.42 78.97
N LYS A 69 -10.80 -107.89 78.84
CA LYS A 69 -9.68 -107.03 78.41
C LYS A 69 -9.87 -106.50 76.99
N ALA A 70 -10.25 -107.37 76.05
CA ALA A 70 -10.49 -106.97 74.66
C ALA A 70 -11.63 -105.95 74.55
N GLU A 71 -12.75 -106.17 75.26
CA GLU A 71 -13.87 -105.22 75.30
C GLU A 71 -13.50 -103.91 76.03
N HIS A 72 -12.64 -103.95 77.05
CA HIS A 72 -12.16 -102.74 77.70
C HIS A 72 -11.27 -101.89 76.77
N GLU A 73 -10.37 -102.51 76.02
CA GLU A 73 -9.58 -101.84 74.98
C GLU A 73 -10.46 -101.27 73.87
N ARG A 74 -11.48 -102.03 73.45
CA ARG A 74 -12.47 -101.57 72.46
C ARG A 74 -13.25 -100.37 72.98
N LEU A 75 -13.71 -100.38 74.23
CA LEU A 75 -14.41 -99.26 74.84
C LEU A 75 -13.51 -98.03 74.98
N SER A 76 -12.25 -98.21 75.36
CA SER A 76 -11.26 -97.13 75.46
C SER A 76 -11.03 -96.46 74.10
N SER A 77 -10.85 -97.26 73.04
CA SER A 77 -10.67 -96.73 71.68
C SER A 77 -11.93 -96.01 71.16
N LEU A 78 -13.13 -96.56 71.37
CA LEU A 78 -14.41 -95.92 71.03
C LEU A 78 -14.61 -94.60 71.78
N LYS A 79 -14.26 -94.55 73.08
CA LYS A 79 -14.32 -93.31 73.87
C LYS A 79 -13.38 -92.24 73.30
N SER A 80 -12.14 -92.60 72.98
CA SER A 80 -11.19 -91.66 72.36
C SER A 80 -11.68 -91.16 70.99
N GLN A 81 -12.29 -92.03 70.18
CA GLN A 81 -12.89 -91.62 68.91
C GLN A 81 -14.05 -90.64 69.12
N LYS A 82 -14.97 -90.93 70.05
CA LYS A 82 -16.07 -90.01 70.41
C LYS A 82 -15.53 -88.65 70.85
N ASP A 83 -14.55 -88.61 71.75
CA ASP A 83 -13.95 -87.36 72.22
C ASP A 83 -13.32 -86.54 71.07
N ARG A 84 -12.72 -87.21 70.07
CA ARG A 84 -12.20 -86.55 68.86
C ARG A 84 -13.33 -85.99 67.99
N PHE A 85 -14.41 -86.75 67.79
CA PHE A 85 -15.59 -86.28 67.05
C PHE A 85 -16.26 -85.09 67.73
N ASP A 86 -16.41 -85.13 69.05
CA ASP A 86 -17.00 -84.03 69.82
C ASP A 86 -16.15 -82.76 69.72
N LYS A 87 -14.81 -82.87 69.80
CA LYS A 87 -13.90 -81.75 69.55
C LYS A 87 -14.01 -81.20 68.14
N LEU A 88 -14.08 -82.07 67.12
CA LEU A 88 -14.23 -81.64 65.72
C LEU A 88 -15.58 -80.94 65.50
N ARG A 89 -16.65 -81.45 66.11
CA ARG A 89 -18.00 -80.86 66.04
C ARG A 89 -18.09 -79.52 66.76
N LEU A 90 -17.33 -79.33 67.84
CA LEU A 90 -17.20 -78.03 68.50
C LEU A 90 -16.47 -77.04 67.58
N ARG A 91 -15.31 -77.45 67.03
CA ARG A 91 -14.53 -76.61 66.11
C ARG A 91 -15.29 -76.24 64.84
N MET A 92 -16.08 -77.16 64.28
CA MET A 92 -16.96 -76.83 63.16
C MET A 92 -17.99 -75.77 63.54
N ARG A 93 -18.64 -75.89 64.69
CA ARG A 93 -19.58 -74.85 65.17
C ARG A 93 -18.88 -73.50 65.33
N ASP A 94 -17.72 -73.46 65.99
CA ASP A 94 -16.97 -72.22 66.19
C ASP A 94 -16.56 -71.58 64.86
N LEU A 95 -16.11 -72.39 63.89
CA LEU A 95 -15.78 -71.91 62.55
C LEU A 95 -17.02 -71.41 61.80
N THR A 96 -18.14 -72.12 61.87
CA THR A 96 -19.40 -71.67 61.24
C THR A 96 -19.88 -70.35 61.84
N THR A 97 -19.83 -70.20 63.17
CA THR A 97 -20.15 -68.93 63.84
C THR A 97 -19.18 -67.83 63.41
N THR A 98 -17.88 -68.12 63.33
CA THR A 98 -16.87 -67.15 62.88
C THR A 98 -17.13 -66.69 61.44
N ILE A 99 -17.46 -67.61 60.53
CA ILE A 99 -17.82 -67.29 59.15
C ILE A 99 -19.03 -66.37 59.12
N ALA A 100 -20.11 -66.71 59.83
CA ALA A 100 -21.32 -65.88 59.88
C ALA A 100 -21.03 -64.47 60.45
N THR A 101 -20.16 -64.36 61.47
CA THR A 101 -19.77 -63.03 61.98
C THR A 101 -18.96 -62.23 60.96
N LYS A 102 -18.06 -62.88 60.21
CA LYS A 102 -17.24 -62.22 59.19
C LYS A 102 -18.05 -61.83 57.96
N GLU A 103 -19.05 -62.62 57.59
CA GLU A 103 -20.01 -62.27 56.54
C GLU A 103 -20.83 -61.03 56.95
N GLY A 104 -21.31 -60.95 58.19
CA GLY A 104 -21.99 -59.76 58.69
C GLY A 104 -21.09 -58.51 58.75
N GLU A 105 -19.84 -58.65 59.19
CA GLU A 105 -18.84 -57.58 59.15
C GLU A 105 -18.54 -57.14 57.70
N TYR A 106 -18.48 -58.07 56.75
CA TYR A 106 -18.28 -57.76 55.35
C TYR A 106 -19.47 -57.00 54.76
N ASP A 107 -20.71 -57.44 55.02
CA ASP A 107 -21.91 -56.78 54.53
C ASP A 107 -22.06 -55.36 55.08
N THR A 108 -21.75 -55.16 56.36
CA THR A 108 -21.75 -53.83 56.98
C THR A 108 -20.65 -52.92 56.42
N ALA A 109 -19.42 -53.42 56.26
CA ALA A 109 -18.34 -52.68 55.64
C ALA A 109 -18.64 -52.34 54.18
N LYS A 110 -19.27 -53.26 53.45
CA LYS A 110 -19.70 -53.04 52.05
C LYS A 110 -20.75 -51.94 51.97
N ALA A 111 -21.77 -51.97 52.84
CA ALA A 111 -22.79 -50.92 52.88
C ALA A 111 -22.18 -49.53 53.18
N GLN A 112 -21.26 -49.44 54.13
CA GLN A 112 -20.54 -48.19 54.45
C GLN A 112 -19.68 -47.70 53.29
N HIS A 113 -19.03 -48.63 52.57
CA HIS A 113 -18.26 -48.30 51.38
C HIS A 113 -19.17 -47.74 50.27
N GLU A 114 -20.29 -48.39 49.99
CA GLU A 114 -21.28 -47.93 48.99
C GLU A 114 -21.85 -46.56 49.33
N GLU A 115 -22.17 -46.31 50.62
CA GLU A 115 -22.61 -44.99 51.09
C GLU A 115 -21.54 -43.91 50.90
N THR A 116 -20.28 -44.24 51.23
CA THR A 116 -19.15 -43.32 51.07
C THR A 116 -18.88 -43.01 49.59
N VAL A 117 -18.98 -44.02 48.71
CA VAL A 117 -18.84 -43.84 47.25
C VAL A 117 -19.93 -42.92 46.71
N GLU A 118 -21.18 -43.11 47.13
CA GLU A 118 -22.30 -42.26 46.71
C GLU A 118 -22.17 -40.82 47.25
N SER A 119 -21.71 -40.66 48.49
CA SER A 119 -21.42 -39.35 49.07
C SER A 119 -20.31 -38.63 48.29
N ASN A 120 -19.21 -39.33 47.98
CA ASN A 120 -18.12 -38.77 47.17
C ASN A 120 -18.60 -38.39 45.77
N ARG A 121 -19.43 -39.23 45.13
CA ARG A 121 -20.03 -38.92 43.82
C ARG A 121 -20.80 -37.62 43.86
N LYS A 122 -21.69 -37.44 44.86
CA LYS A 122 -22.44 -36.19 45.06
C LYS A 122 -21.52 -35.00 45.31
N PHE A 123 -20.47 -35.17 46.12
CA PHE A 123 -19.51 -34.10 46.37
C PHE A 123 -18.79 -33.65 45.08
N TYR A 124 -18.37 -34.59 44.23
CA TYR A 124 -17.80 -34.26 42.93
C TYR A 124 -18.80 -33.54 42.02
N GLU A 125 -20.05 -34.01 41.96
CA GLU A 125 -21.12 -33.34 41.17
C GLU A 125 -21.41 -31.91 41.66
N TYR A 126 -21.38 -31.66 42.98
CA TYR A 126 -21.51 -30.30 43.50
C TYR A 126 -20.28 -29.45 43.22
N GLY A 127 -19.07 -30.03 43.31
CA GLY A 127 -17.82 -29.34 42.98
C GLY A 127 -17.75 -28.91 41.52
N THR A 128 -18.20 -29.75 40.58
CA THR A 128 -18.27 -29.39 39.16
C THR A 128 -19.29 -28.29 38.90
N LYS A 129 -20.51 -28.42 39.44
CA LYS A 129 -21.55 -27.38 39.32
C LYS A 129 -21.12 -26.05 39.92
N PHE A 130 -20.46 -26.06 41.08
CA PHE A 130 -19.94 -24.86 41.71
C PHE A 130 -18.88 -24.18 40.82
N ARG A 131 -17.95 -24.97 40.27
CA ARG A 131 -16.93 -24.45 39.34
C ARG A 131 -17.56 -23.85 38.07
N GLU A 132 -18.57 -24.49 37.50
CA GLU A 132 -19.29 -23.95 36.34
C GLU A 132 -19.99 -22.63 36.65
N ILE A 133 -20.65 -22.52 37.81
CA ILE A 133 -21.30 -21.28 38.23
C ILE A 133 -20.26 -20.20 38.48
N TYR A 134 -19.15 -20.53 39.15
CA TYR A 134 -18.08 -19.59 39.42
C TYR A 134 -17.49 -19.01 38.13
N LEU A 135 -17.17 -19.87 37.15
CA LEU A 135 -16.69 -19.43 35.84
C LEU A 135 -17.71 -18.59 35.08
N LYS A 136 -19.01 -18.91 35.19
CA LYS A 136 -20.08 -18.08 34.61
C LYS A 136 -20.14 -16.70 35.25
N VAL A 137 -20.02 -16.62 36.57
CA VAL A 137 -20.03 -15.34 37.30
C VAL A 137 -18.81 -14.51 36.92
N GLU A 138 -17.62 -15.08 36.93
CA GLU A 138 -16.38 -14.41 36.53
C GLU A 138 -16.47 -13.86 35.10
N ASN A 139 -16.98 -14.66 34.15
CA ASN A 139 -17.19 -14.23 32.76
C ASN A 139 -18.22 -13.09 32.64
N LEU A 140 -19.30 -13.14 33.43
CA LEU A 140 -20.32 -12.09 33.45
C LEU A 140 -19.80 -10.79 34.07
N GLU A 141 -18.96 -10.88 35.10
CA GLU A 141 -18.30 -9.73 35.72
C GLU A 141 -17.30 -9.09 34.77
N GLU A 142 -16.50 -9.90 34.06
CA GLU A 142 -15.59 -9.41 33.02
C GLU A 142 -16.37 -8.71 31.90
N LYS A 143 -17.46 -9.31 31.40
CA LYS A 143 -18.35 -8.70 30.40
C LYS A 143 -18.96 -7.39 30.88
N ARG A 144 -19.42 -7.33 32.13
CA ARG A 144 -19.96 -6.11 32.72
C ARG A 144 -18.88 -5.03 32.78
N ASN A 145 -17.70 -5.37 33.28
CA ASN A 145 -16.59 -4.43 33.39
C ASN A 145 -16.11 -3.95 32.01
N GLY A 146 -16.10 -4.82 30.99
CA GLY A 146 -15.83 -4.45 29.60
C GLY A 146 -16.84 -3.43 29.08
N LYS A 147 -18.15 -3.73 29.18
CA LYS A 147 -19.21 -2.80 28.76
C LYS A 147 -19.18 -1.47 29.52
N GLN A 148 -18.80 -1.49 30.80
CA GLN A 148 -18.66 -0.29 31.61
C GLN A 148 -17.52 0.60 31.10
N LYS A 149 -16.37 0.00 30.77
CA LYS A 149 -15.25 0.72 30.13
C LYS A 149 -15.63 1.25 28.76
N ASP A 150 -16.29 0.44 27.93
CA ASP A 150 -16.76 0.88 26.61
C ASP A 150 -17.69 2.10 26.71
N LEU A 151 -18.54 2.14 27.75
CA LEU A 151 -19.44 3.27 28.02
C LEU A 151 -18.68 4.50 28.52
N GLU A 152 -17.67 4.33 29.38
CA GLU A 152 -16.80 5.41 29.85
C GLU A 152 -15.99 6.00 28.69
N GLU A 153 -15.38 5.16 27.86
CA GLU A 153 -14.68 5.58 26.64
C GLU A 153 -15.60 6.27 25.64
N ALA A 154 -16.84 5.79 25.46
CA ALA A 154 -17.82 6.45 24.61
C ALA A 154 -18.30 7.80 25.17
N ARG A 155 -18.26 8.00 26.49
CA ARG A 155 -18.59 9.30 27.14
C ARG A 155 -17.43 10.30 27.08
N ASP A 156 -16.20 9.79 27.18
CA ASP A 156 -14.98 10.62 27.09
C ASP A 156 -14.64 10.95 25.62
N GLY A 157 -14.99 10.06 24.69
CA GLY A 157 -15.08 10.36 23.27
C GLY A 157 -16.16 11.42 23.04
N ASN A 158 -15.98 12.27 22.03
CA ASN A 158 -16.83 13.43 21.74
C ASN A 158 -18.25 13.06 21.23
N PHE A 159 -18.84 11.97 21.71
CA PHE A 159 -20.17 11.47 21.39
C PHE A 159 -21.20 12.12 22.32
N GLN A 160 -22.26 12.71 21.75
CA GLN A 160 -23.39 13.19 22.53
C GLN A 160 -24.33 12.04 22.86
N GLU A 161 -24.57 11.82 24.16
CA GLU A 161 -25.56 10.86 24.65
C GLU A 161 -26.97 11.30 24.20
N ILE A 162 -27.63 10.45 23.41
CA ILE A 162 -28.99 10.69 22.93
C ILE A 162 -29.96 10.05 23.92
N ALA A 163 -30.80 10.86 24.57
CA ALA A 163 -31.83 10.35 25.47
C ALA A 163 -32.96 9.62 24.71
N GLY A 164 -33.37 8.46 25.25
CA GLY A 164 -34.48 7.65 24.77
C GLY A 164 -34.56 6.31 25.51
N ASN A 165 -35.69 5.61 25.41
CA ASN A 165 -35.74 4.20 25.80
C ASN A 165 -35.10 3.33 24.68
N ASP A 166 -34.77 2.07 24.97
CA ASP A 166 -34.09 1.18 24.01
C ASP A 166 -34.87 1.04 22.68
N GLU A 167 -36.20 1.01 22.74
CA GLU A 167 -37.06 0.87 21.56
C GLU A 167 -37.04 2.14 20.68
N ASP A 168 -37.06 3.32 21.30
CA ASP A 168 -36.94 4.62 20.64
C ASP A 168 -35.56 4.81 20.01
N LEU A 169 -34.49 4.40 20.71
CA LEU A 169 -33.12 4.46 20.21
C LEU A 169 -32.92 3.49 19.04
N GLN A 170 -33.44 2.26 19.14
CA GLN A 170 -33.39 1.30 18.04
C GLN A 170 -34.16 1.79 16.82
N ASN A 171 -35.34 2.39 17.03
CA ASN A 171 -36.12 2.99 15.94
C ASN A 171 -35.40 4.19 15.30
N ARG A 172 -34.70 5.01 16.08
CA ARG A 172 -33.86 6.09 15.57
C ARG A 172 -32.68 5.55 14.76
N LEU A 173 -32.00 4.52 15.25
CA LEU A 173 -30.90 3.85 14.56
C LEU A 173 -31.38 3.29 13.20
N ASN A 174 -32.51 2.58 13.20
CA ASN A 174 -33.11 2.00 11.99
C ASN A 174 -33.54 3.07 10.96
N ARG A 175 -33.92 4.28 11.42
CA ARG A 175 -34.29 5.41 10.56
C ARG A 175 -33.13 6.34 10.23
N PHE A 176 -31.97 6.14 10.85
CA PHE A 176 -30.82 7.03 10.71
C PHE A 176 -30.29 6.99 9.27
N ASP A 177 -30.23 5.82 8.65
CA ASP A 177 -29.81 5.68 7.25
C ASP A 177 -30.74 6.46 6.31
N ALA A 178 -32.06 6.35 6.50
CA ALA A 178 -33.03 7.12 5.71
C ALA A 178 -32.91 8.63 5.94
N HIS A 179 -32.59 9.05 7.16
CA HIS A 179 -32.34 10.46 7.49
C HIS A 179 -31.04 10.96 6.83
N ILE A 180 -29.96 10.18 6.87
CA ILE A 180 -28.69 10.47 6.20
C ILE A 180 -28.88 10.54 4.69
N ASP A 181 -29.60 9.61 4.09
CA ASP A 181 -29.88 9.62 2.66
C ASP A 181 -30.74 10.83 2.26
N GLY A 182 -31.70 11.22 3.10
CA GLY A 182 -32.44 12.47 2.93
C GLY A 182 -31.54 13.71 2.98
N GLN A 183 -30.54 13.74 3.85
CA GLN A 183 -29.56 14.83 3.91
C GLN A 183 -28.62 14.81 2.70
N LYS A 184 -28.15 13.64 2.25
CA LYS A 184 -27.33 13.50 1.03
C LYS A 184 -28.09 13.99 -0.21
N GLN A 185 -29.38 13.66 -0.34
CA GLN A 185 -30.18 14.17 -1.45
C GLN A 185 -30.37 15.69 -1.41
N LYS A 186 -30.53 16.28 -0.21
CA LYS A 186 -30.55 17.74 -0.06
C LYS A 186 -29.21 18.36 -0.44
N LEU A 187 -28.09 17.78 0.00
CA LEU A 187 -26.75 18.23 -0.36
C LEU A 187 -26.55 18.20 -1.88
N LEU A 188 -26.87 17.08 -2.54
CA LEU A 188 -26.79 16.95 -4.00
C LEU A 188 -27.65 18.00 -4.72
N ARG A 189 -28.83 18.31 -4.18
CA ARG A 189 -29.70 19.35 -4.75
C ARG A 189 -29.08 20.73 -4.62
N GLU A 190 -28.54 21.08 -3.46
CA GLU A 190 -27.89 22.38 -3.26
C GLU A 190 -26.57 22.50 -4.02
N GLU A 191 -25.81 21.41 -4.18
CA GLU A 191 -24.62 21.38 -5.03
C GLU A 191 -24.97 21.62 -6.50
N ARG A 192 -26.10 21.05 -6.97
CA ARG A 192 -26.61 21.31 -8.32
C ARG A 192 -27.05 22.75 -8.48
N ASN A 193 -27.82 23.29 -7.52
CA ASN A 193 -28.22 24.69 -7.53
C ASN A 193 -26.99 25.62 -7.55
N ARG A 194 -25.96 25.32 -6.75
CA ARG A 194 -24.69 26.07 -6.75
C ARG A 194 -24.04 26.06 -8.13
N GLN A 195 -23.97 24.91 -8.79
CA GLN A 195 -23.41 24.81 -10.14
C GLN A 195 -24.24 25.63 -11.14
N ASP A 196 -25.57 25.53 -11.10
CA ASP A 196 -26.45 26.29 -11.98
C ASP A 196 -26.25 27.81 -11.80
N TYR A 197 -26.10 28.29 -10.56
CA TYR A 197 -25.80 29.69 -10.27
C TYR A 197 -24.39 30.12 -10.70
N GLU A 198 -23.39 29.25 -10.60
CA GLU A 198 -22.02 29.53 -11.08
C GLU A 198 -21.98 29.63 -12.61
N ASP A 199 -22.71 28.77 -13.30
CA ASP A 199 -22.85 28.80 -14.76
C ASP A 199 -23.60 30.08 -15.20
N GLU A 200 -24.68 30.45 -14.51
CA GLU A 200 -25.41 31.70 -14.76
C GLU A 200 -24.56 32.95 -14.51
N LEU A 201 -23.77 32.96 -13.42
CA LEU A 201 -22.82 34.03 -13.13
C LEU A 201 -21.72 34.12 -14.20
N GLY A 202 -21.23 32.98 -14.68
CA GLY A 202 -20.27 32.90 -15.78
C GLY A 202 -20.82 33.50 -17.07
N ALA A 203 -22.05 33.13 -17.45
CA ALA A 203 -22.72 33.66 -18.63
C ALA A 203 -22.96 35.18 -18.53
N LEU A 204 -23.38 35.67 -17.35
CA LEU A 204 -23.58 37.10 -17.12
C LEU A 204 -22.26 37.89 -17.19
N ARG A 205 -21.16 37.35 -16.66
CA ARG A 205 -19.83 37.97 -16.78
C ARG A 205 -19.34 38.03 -18.22
N GLU A 206 -19.56 36.97 -19.00
CA GLU A 206 -19.21 36.96 -20.43
C GLU A 206 -20.03 38.01 -21.20
N GLN A 207 -21.32 38.15 -20.87
CA GLN A 207 -22.18 39.18 -21.45
C GLN A 207 -21.74 40.60 -21.04
N GLU A 208 -21.39 40.82 -19.77
CA GLU A 208 -20.84 42.08 -19.28
C GLU A 208 -19.55 42.45 -20.02
N LEU A 209 -18.64 41.48 -20.20
CA LEU A 209 -17.38 41.70 -20.90
C LEU A 209 -17.62 42.09 -22.36
N LYS A 210 -18.50 41.39 -23.09
CA LYS A 210 -18.89 41.73 -24.47
C LYS A 210 -19.51 43.12 -24.57
N LEU A 211 -20.37 43.49 -23.62
CA LEU A 211 -21.00 44.82 -23.59
C LEU A 211 -19.97 45.92 -23.27
N SER A 212 -19.03 45.66 -22.35
CA SER A 212 -17.95 46.57 -22.00
C SER A 212 -16.99 46.78 -23.17
N GLU A 213 -16.63 45.72 -23.89
CA GLU A 213 -15.82 45.82 -25.12
C GLU A 213 -16.52 46.62 -26.21
N SER A 214 -17.81 46.35 -26.44
CA SER A 214 -18.63 47.11 -27.40
C SER A 214 -18.73 48.59 -27.01
N LYS A 215 -18.95 48.89 -25.74
CA LYS A 215 -18.96 50.27 -25.23
C LYS A 215 -17.61 50.95 -25.46
N ALA A 216 -16.50 50.31 -25.08
CA ALA A 216 -15.16 50.86 -25.26
C ALA A 216 -14.85 51.11 -26.75
N TYR A 217 -15.24 50.19 -27.63
CA TYR A 217 -15.10 50.35 -29.09
C TYR A 217 -15.92 51.54 -29.60
N LEU A 218 -17.19 51.65 -29.20
CA LEU A 218 -18.06 52.75 -29.63
C LEU A 218 -17.58 54.11 -29.09
N GLU A 219 -17.08 54.16 -27.85
CA GLU A 219 -16.47 55.37 -27.27
C GLU A 219 -15.19 55.78 -28.02
N ALA A 220 -14.33 54.82 -28.36
CA ALA A 220 -13.14 55.06 -29.17
C ALA A 220 -13.49 55.58 -30.58
N GLU A 221 -14.48 54.97 -31.25
CA GLU A 221 -14.92 55.43 -32.58
C GLU A 221 -15.58 56.82 -32.51
N ALA A 222 -16.33 57.13 -31.45
CA ALA A 222 -16.90 58.45 -31.23
C ALA A 222 -15.81 59.52 -31.02
N GLN A 223 -14.76 59.22 -30.25
CA GLN A 223 -13.60 60.10 -30.07
C GLN A 223 -12.81 60.27 -31.38
N ALA A 224 -12.60 59.18 -32.12
CA ALA A 224 -11.95 59.20 -33.43
C ALA A 224 -12.75 60.07 -34.42
N GLN A 225 -14.08 59.92 -34.46
CA GLN A 225 -14.93 60.72 -35.32
C GLN A 225 -14.90 62.20 -34.94
N THR A 226 -14.86 62.52 -33.64
CA THR A 226 -14.70 63.90 -33.17
C THR A 226 -13.36 64.49 -33.60
N SER A 227 -12.28 63.70 -33.52
CA SER A 227 -10.95 64.10 -34.02
C SER A 227 -10.94 64.32 -35.53
N ARG A 228 -11.54 63.41 -36.32
CA ARG A 228 -11.69 63.58 -37.78
C ARG A 228 -12.49 64.83 -38.15
N LEU A 229 -13.54 65.16 -37.38
CA LEU A 229 -14.30 66.39 -37.59
C LEU A 229 -13.44 67.63 -37.33
N ASN A 230 -12.67 67.64 -36.24
CA ASN A 230 -11.74 68.72 -35.91
C ASN A 230 -10.64 68.88 -36.98
N GLU A 231 -10.01 67.79 -37.40
CA GLU A 231 -9.00 67.78 -38.48
C GLU A 231 -9.58 68.28 -39.80
N ARG A 232 -10.80 67.83 -40.16
CA ARG A 232 -11.50 68.32 -41.35
C ARG A 232 -11.75 69.82 -41.27
N GLU A 233 -12.24 70.33 -40.14
CA GLU A 233 -12.44 71.77 -39.96
C GLU A 233 -11.12 72.54 -40.07
N GLN A 234 -10.05 72.08 -39.42
CA GLN A 234 -8.73 72.69 -39.51
C GLN A 234 -8.23 72.76 -40.95
N LEU A 235 -8.33 71.66 -41.71
CA LEU A 235 -7.97 71.63 -43.13
C LEU A 235 -8.81 72.61 -43.96
N ILE A 236 -10.12 72.69 -43.70
CA ILE A 236 -11.00 73.64 -44.39
C ILE A 236 -10.60 75.08 -44.07
N HIS A 237 -10.28 75.39 -42.81
CA HIS A 237 -9.80 76.72 -42.41
C HIS A 237 -8.46 77.06 -43.08
N GLU A 238 -7.51 76.14 -43.09
CA GLU A 238 -6.18 76.32 -43.71
C GLU A 238 -6.27 76.55 -45.22
N ILE A 239 -6.97 75.67 -45.94
CA ILE A 239 -7.18 75.80 -47.39
C ILE A 239 -8.01 77.04 -47.69
N GLY A 240 -9.05 77.31 -46.90
CA GLY A 240 -9.88 78.50 -47.04
C GLY A 240 -9.05 79.79 -46.91
N LYS A 241 -8.09 79.83 -45.97
CA LYS A 241 -7.15 80.95 -45.81
C LYS A 241 -6.16 81.05 -46.98
N GLN A 242 -5.60 79.93 -47.45
CA GLN A 242 -4.64 79.90 -48.55
C GLN A 242 -5.24 80.39 -49.88
N PHE A 243 -6.48 80.01 -50.18
CA PHE A 243 -7.13 80.31 -51.45
C PHE A 243 -8.18 81.44 -51.37
N GLY A 244 -8.32 82.09 -50.21
CA GLY A 244 -9.25 83.23 -50.03
C GLY A 244 -10.74 82.86 -50.11
N ILE A 245 -11.11 81.64 -49.69
CA ILE A 245 -12.51 81.18 -49.70
C ILE A 245 -13.21 81.69 -48.44
N GLY A 246 -14.09 82.68 -48.57
CA GLY A 246 -14.85 83.24 -47.44
C GLY A 246 -16.02 82.36 -46.95
N GLY A 247 -16.50 82.60 -45.73
CA GLY A 247 -17.68 81.91 -45.17
C GLY A 247 -17.40 80.60 -44.43
N VAL A 248 -16.13 80.27 -44.21
CA VAL A 248 -15.68 79.07 -43.47
C VAL A 248 -14.94 79.40 -42.18
N SER A 249 -14.87 80.66 -41.74
CA SER A 249 -14.02 81.10 -40.61
C SER A 249 -14.61 80.88 -39.21
N GLN A 250 -15.84 80.39 -39.08
CA GLN A 250 -16.51 80.16 -37.80
C GLN A 250 -16.66 78.66 -37.53
N SER A 251 -16.34 78.20 -36.32
CA SER A 251 -16.53 76.80 -35.88
C SER A 251 -17.71 76.70 -34.89
N PRO A 252 -18.46 75.59 -34.85
CA PRO A 252 -18.37 74.42 -35.74
C PRO A 252 -18.96 74.69 -37.14
N LEU A 253 -18.41 74.03 -38.16
CA LEU A 253 -18.88 74.13 -39.54
C LEU A 253 -20.09 73.21 -39.76
N ASP A 254 -21.18 73.80 -40.24
CA ASP A 254 -22.34 73.01 -40.65
C ASP A 254 -22.11 72.29 -41.99
N LYS A 255 -22.96 71.31 -42.31
CA LYS A 255 -22.85 70.53 -43.56
C LYS A 255 -23.00 71.40 -44.81
N ALA A 256 -23.77 72.49 -44.75
CA ALA A 256 -23.98 73.38 -45.90
C ALA A 256 -22.72 74.21 -46.19
N GLN A 257 -22.05 74.73 -45.16
CA GLN A 257 -20.79 75.45 -45.24
C GLN A 257 -19.66 74.57 -45.78
N VAL A 258 -19.56 73.31 -45.33
CA VAL A 258 -18.59 72.34 -45.87
C VAL A 258 -18.84 72.07 -47.36
N ASN A 259 -20.10 71.86 -47.77
CA ASN A 259 -20.44 71.63 -49.17
C ASN A 259 -20.17 72.85 -50.07
N GLN A 260 -20.42 74.07 -49.55
CA GLN A 260 -20.09 75.30 -50.27
C GLN A 260 -18.58 75.46 -50.45
N PHE A 261 -17.78 75.15 -49.42
CA PHE A 261 -16.33 75.11 -49.53
C PHE A 261 -15.85 74.10 -50.58
N LEU A 262 -16.36 72.86 -50.53
CA LEU A 262 -16.02 71.81 -51.50
C LEU A 262 -16.36 72.21 -52.95
N THR A 263 -17.48 72.91 -53.14
CA THR A 263 -17.86 73.43 -54.47
C THR A 263 -16.87 74.48 -54.96
N ARG A 264 -16.52 75.46 -54.10
CA ARG A 264 -15.59 76.54 -54.46
C ARG A 264 -14.18 76.03 -54.71
N ILE A 265 -13.67 75.10 -53.90
CA ILE A 265 -12.34 74.51 -54.13
C ILE A 265 -12.33 73.64 -55.39
N ALA A 266 -13.43 72.94 -55.70
CA ALA A 266 -13.57 72.21 -56.95
C ALA A 266 -13.54 73.14 -58.17
N ASP A 267 -14.17 74.32 -58.09
CA ASP A 267 -14.12 75.32 -59.16
C ASP A 267 -12.72 75.92 -59.33
N ILE A 268 -12.00 76.18 -58.23
CA ILE A 268 -10.59 76.62 -58.28
C ILE A 268 -9.72 75.54 -58.93
N LYS A 269 -9.87 74.27 -58.50
CA LYS A 269 -9.17 73.13 -59.10
C LYS A 269 -9.48 73.01 -60.59
N ARG A 270 -10.76 73.08 -60.99
CA ARG A 270 -11.17 73.02 -62.41
C ARG A 270 -10.53 74.13 -63.25
N LYS A 271 -10.49 75.36 -62.73
CA LYS A 271 -9.80 76.48 -63.40
C LYS A 271 -8.32 76.20 -63.58
N GLN A 272 -7.62 75.82 -62.50
CA GLN A 272 -6.20 75.48 -62.57
C GLN A 272 -5.91 74.30 -63.50
N THR A 273 -6.71 73.24 -63.46
CA THR A 273 -6.59 72.09 -64.37
C THR A 273 -6.81 72.51 -65.82
N SER A 274 -7.81 73.33 -66.11
CA SER A 274 -8.04 73.85 -67.47
C SER A 274 -6.86 74.70 -67.96
N ASP A 275 -6.26 75.51 -67.10
CA ASP A 275 -5.09 76.32 -67.47
C ASP A 275 -3.84 75.45 -67.69
N ILE A 276 -3.66 74.39 -66.90
CA ILE A 276 -2.61 73.38 -67.13
C ILE A 276 -2.86 72.63 -68.44
N GLU A 277 -4.09 72.21 -68.73
CA GLU A 277 -4.44 71.52 -69.98
C GLU A 277 -4.19 72.42 -71.20
N LYS A 278 -4.53 73.72 -71.13
CA LYS A 278 -4.18 74.69 -72.17
C LYS A 278 -2.67 74.77 -72.36
N LEU A 279 -1.90 74.92 -71.29
CA LEU A 279 -0.44 74.96 -71.34
C LEU A 279 0.16 73.66 -71.90
N GLN A 280 -0.37 72.50 -71.51
CA GLN A 280 0.04 71.19 -72.03
C GLN A 280 -0.28 71.05 -73.51
N ASN A 281 -1.48 71.45 -73.95
CA ASN A 281 -1.84 71.45 -75.37
C ASN A 281 -0.94 72.39 -76.18
N ASP A 282 -0.62 73.57 -75.66
CA ASP A 282 0.32 74.51 -76.29
C ASP A 282 1.74 73.93 -76.38
N ILE A 283 2.20 73.21 -75.35
CA ILE A 283 3.49 72.51 -75.38
C ILE A 283 3.45 71.35 -76.39
N THR A 284 2.37 70.58 -76.41
CA THR A 284 2.23 69.39 -77.27
C THR A 284 2.16 69.81 -78.73
N THR A 285 1.36 70.82 -79.06
CA THR A 285 1.28 71.38 -80.43
C THR A 285 2.63 71.91 -80.91
N LYS A 286 3.33 72.70 -80.10
CA LYS A 286 4.70 73.15 -80.42
C LYS A 286 5.67 71.98 -80.58
N THR A 287 5.57 70.95 -79.75
CA THR A 287 6.43 69.76 -79.81
C THR A 287 6.14 68.94 -81.08
N GLU A 288 4.88 68.78 -81.47
CA GLU A 288 4.45 68.13 -82.71
C GLU A 288 4.98 68.90 -83.93
N GLU A 289 4.90 70.24 -83.91
CA GLU A 289 5.49 71.11 -84.94
C GLU A 289 7.00 70.96 -85.06
N PHE A 290 7.73 70.85 -83.95
CA PHE A 290 9.17 70.61 -83.97
C PHE A 290 9.51 69.18 -84.39
N ASN A 291 8.77 68.17 -83.94
CA ASN A 291 8.97 66.78 -84.30
C ASN A 291 8.66 66.49 -85.77
N THR A 292 7.63 67.12 -86.35
CA THR A 292 7.34 67.01 -87.79
C THR A 292 8.46 67.61 -88.63
N LYS A 293 9.03 68.75 -88.22
CA LYS A 293 10.24 69.31 -88.84
C LYS A 293 11.45 68.37 -88.70
N LEU A 294 11.66 67.79 -87.51
CA LEU A 294 12.74 66.85 -87.26
C LEU A 294 12.61 65.57 -88.09
N ARG A 295 11.41 64.96 -88.14
CA ARG A 295 11.14 63.74 -88.92
C ARG A 295 11.36 63.94 -90.41
N LYS A 296 11.05 65.12 -90.96
CA LYS A 296 11.36 65.43 -92.37
C LYS A 296 12.87 65.38 -92.61
N LEU A 297 13.65 66.04 -91.76
CA LEU A 297 15.11 66.02 -91.84
C LEU A 297 15.70 64.61 -91.60
N ASP A 298 15.15 63.86 -90.64
CA ASP A 298 15.58 62.49 -90.35
C ASP A 298 15.24 61.52 -91.47
N TYR A 299 14.07 61.67 -92.11
CA TYR A 299 13.68 60.87 -93.27
C TYR A 299 14.64 61.11 -94.44
N GLU A 300 14.99 62.36 -94.72
CA GLU A 300 16.00 62.72 -95.72
C GLU A 300 17.37 62.10 -95.38
N ALA A 301 17.81 62.19 -94.12
CA ALA A 301 19.06 61.58 -93.67
C ALA A 301 19.05 60.03 -93.76
N HIS A 302 17.94 59.39 -93.36
CA HIS A 302 17.79 57.93 -93.39
C HIS A 302 17.69 57.38 -94.80
N THR A 303 16.97 58.05 -95.72
CA THR A 303 16.92 57.63 -97.12
C THR A 303 18.31 57.65 -97.75
N HIS A 304 19.09 58.70 -97.50
CA HIS A 304 20.49 58.75 -97.93
C HIS A 304 21.36 57.64 -97.29
N LYS A 305 21.15 57.29 -96.01
CA LYS A 305 21.88 56.21 -95.31
C LYS A 305 21.48 54.80 -95.79
N ALA A 306 20.20 54.56 -96.02
CA ALA A 306 19.68 53.26 -96.48
C ALA A 306 20.17 52.94 -97.90
N GLN A 307 20.19 53.94 -98.79
CA GLN A 307 20.79 53.80 -100.13
C GLN A 307 22.25 53.34 -100.03
N LYS A 308 23.02 53.93 -99.11
CA LYS A 308 24.42 53.54 -98.85
C LYS A 308 24.57 52.11 -98.33
N ASN A 309 23.70 51.67 -97.40
CA ASN A 309 23.80 50.34 -96.80
C ASN A 309 23.31 49.22 -97.73
N SER A 310 22.23 49.42 -98.48
CA SER A 310 21.73 48.44 -99.46
C SER A 310 22.79 48.06 -100.49
N LEU A 311 23.53 49.06 -100.99
CA LEU A 311 24.69 48.84 -101.86
C LEU A 311 25.80 47.99 -101.19
N ARG A 312 25.94 48.07 -99.87
CA ARG A 312 26.93 47.31 -99.10
C ARG A 312 26.50 45.86 -98.85
N ASP A 313 25.23 45.61 -98.55
CA ASP A 313 24.72 44.27 -98.24
C ASP A 313 24.62 43.37 -99.48
N GLN A 314 24.26 43.93 -100.63
CA GLN A 314 24.32 43.22 -101.91
C GLN A 314 25.73 42.67 -102.21
N LEU A 315 26.77 43.34 -101.71
CA LEU A 315 28.15 42.92 -101.84
C LEU A 315 28.50 41.75 -100.90
N ASN A 316 27.95 41.75 -99.69
CA ASN A 316 28.20 40.70 -98.69
C ASN A 316 27.45 39.39 -98.99
N GLU A 317 26.20 39.45 -99.45
CA GLU A 317 25.40 38.25 -99.75
C GLU A 317 26.02 37.40 -100.86
N ARG A 318 26.56 38.06 -101.88
CA ARG A 318 27.29 37.40 -102.97
C ARG A 318 28.52 36.64 -102.47
N ASN A 319 29.16 37.11 -101.40
CA ASN A 319 30.30 36.43 -100.78
C ASN A 319 29.89 35.22 -99.92
N ALA A 320 28.73 35.24 -99.28
CA ALA A 320 28.29 34.16 -98.38
C ALA A 320 27.81 32.91 -99.13
N SER A 321 27.08 33.08 -100.24
CA SER A 321 26.58 31.97 -101.06
C SER A 321 27.70 31.05 -101.57
N ILE A 322 28.87 31.62 -101.86
CA ILE A 322 30.06 30.88 -102.30
C ILE A 322 30.56 29.90 -101.21
N LYS A 323 30.48 30.26 -99.92
CA LYS A 323 30.96 29.42 -98.81
C LYS A 323 30.03 28.25 -98.48
N GLN A 324 28.72 28.38 -98.70
CA GLN A 324 27.74 27.36 -98.29
C GLN A 324 27.76 26.13 -99.22
N ALA A 325 27.97 26.34 -100.53
CA ALA A 325 28.06 25.26 -101.49
C ALA A 325 29.22 24.28 -101.20
N GLN A 326 30.29 24.74 -100.54
CA GLN A 326 31.44 23.89 -100.19
C GLN A 326 31.15 22.90 -99.05
N ARG A 327 30.25 23.22 -98.11
CA ARG A 327 30.01 22.38 -96.91
C ARG A 327 29.02 21.24 -97.11
N GLN A 328 28.15 21.31 -98.12
CA GLN A 328 27.14 20.26 -98.34
C GLN A 328 27.72 18.97 -98.93
N LEU A 329 28.95 18.98 -99.44
CA LEU A 329 29.56 17.82 -100.07
C LEU A 329 30.12 16.77 -99.07
N GLU A 330 30.40 17.15 -97.81
CA GLU A 330 31.11 16.29 -96.85
C GLU A 330 30.21 15.34 -96.02
N ASN A 331 28.90 15.59 -95.92
CA ASN A 331 28.04 14.93 -94.90
C ASN A 331 27.30 13.64 -95.31
N GLN A 332 27.49 13.08 -96.52
CA GLN A 332 26.64 11.97 -97.02
C GLN A 332 27.11 10.52 -96.73
N SER A 333 28.17 10.25 -95.96
CA SER A 333 28.89 8.95 -95.99
C SER A 333 28.70 7.91 -94.85
N THR A 334 27.83 8.09 -93.84
CA THR A 334 27.92 7.27 -92.58
C THR A 334 26.70 6.45 -92.10
N LEU A 335 25.64 6.21 -92.88
CA LEU A 335 24.37 5.64 -92.35
C LEU A 335 24.15 4.10 -92.42
N HIS A 336 25.11 3.26 -92.82
CA HIS A 336 24.83 1.84 -93.20
C HIS A 336 25.12 0.75 -92.13
N ALA A 337 25.74 1.05 -90.98
CA ALA A 337 26.34 0.02 -90.11
C ALA A 337 25.44 -0.59 -89.00
N THR A 338 24.18 -0.18 -88.85
CA THR A 338 23.38 -0.51 -87.63
C THR A 338 22.29 -1.58 -87.78
N LEU A 339 22.20 -2.30 -88.91
CA LEU A 339 21.05 -3.18 -89.22
C LEU A 339 21.25 -4.70 -88.99
N GLU A 340 22.45 -5.22 -88.70
CA GLU A 340 22.74 -6.67 -88.76
C GLU A 340 22.72 -7.41 -87.39
N SER A 341 22.59 -6.70 -86.26
CA SER A 341 22.78 -7.27 -84.91
C SER A 341 21.56 -8.00 -84.30
N ILE A 342 20.37 -7.93 -84.90
CA ILE A 342 19.11 -8.31 -84.22
C ILE A 342 18.60 -9.72 -84.59
N GLN A 343 19.21 -10.43 -85.54
CA GLN A 343 18.66 -11.69 -86.09
C GLN A 343 19.16 -13.01 -85.44
N ASP A 344 20.18 -13.00 -84.58
CA ASP A 344 20.81 -14.24 -84.07
C ASP A 344 20.25 -14.80 -82.74
N GLU A 345 19.51 -14.03 -81.94
CA GLU A 345 19.08 -14.48 -80.58
C GLU A 345 17.90 -15.47 -80.55
N MET A 346 17.23 -15.73 -81.68
CA MET A 346 15.95 -16.48 -81.69
C MET A 346 16.03 -18.02 -81.74
N LYS A 347 17.19 -18.65 -82.00
CA LYS A 347 17.25 -20.11 -82.29
C LYS A 347 17.58 -21.05 -81.12
N GLU A 348 18.01 -20.56 -79.95
CA GLU A 348 18.60 -21.41 -78.90
C GLU A 348 17.59 -22.14 -77.97
N LYS A 349 16.33 -21.69 -77.85
CA LYS A 349 15.42 -22.13 -76.77
C LYS A 349 14.63 -23.42 -77.02
N GLN A 350 14.62 -24.01 -78.22
CA GLN A 350 13.64 -25.04 -78.58
C GLN A 350 14.02 -26.50 -78.26
N THR A 351 15.27 -26.84 -77.89
CA THR A 351 15.77 -28.24 -77.87
C THR A 351 15.76 -28.97 -76.52
N ARG A 352 15.26 -28.40 -75.41
CA ARG A 352 15.46 -28.95 -74.05
C ARG A 352 14.31 -29.80 -73.47
N ILE A 353 13.19 -29.99 -74.16
CA ILE A 353 11.94 -30.56 -73.58
C ILE A 353 11.76 -32.08 -73.76
N GLU A 354 12.43 -32.77 -74.68
CA GLU A 354 12.04 -34.14 -75.08
C GLU A 354 12.64 -35.32 -74.25
N LYS A 355 13.50 -35.09 -73.24
CA LYS A 355 14.30 -36.18 -72.63
C LYS A 355 13.71 -36.90 -71.39
N VAL A 356 12.68 -36.38 -70.71
CA VAL A 356 12.29 -36.84 -69.34
C VAL A 356 11.22 -37.94 -69.27
N LYS A 357 10.56 -38.31 -70.38
CA LYS A 357 9.33 -39.15 -70.35
C LYS A 357 9.49 -40.69 -70.28
N ARG A 358 10.67 -41.29 -70.01
CA ARG A 358 10.89 -42.74 -70.27
C ARG A 358 11.09 -43.73 -69.09
N ASP A 359 11.22 -43.34 -67.82
CA ASP A 359 11.82 -44.24 -66.80
C ASP A 359 10.89 -44.90 -65.72
N ILE A 360 9.55 -44.82 -65.75
CA ILE A 360 8.68 -45.25 -64.60
C ILE A 360 7.73 -46.43 -64.93
N SER A 361 8.14 -47.73 -64.93
CA SER A 361 7.18 -48.82 -65.23
C SER A 361 7.34 -50.27 -64.64
N VAL A 362 8.15 -50.64 -63.61
CA VAL A 362 8.41 -52.11 -63.32
C VAL A 362 8.56 -52.65 -61.83
N ALA A 363 7.58 -52.79 -60.90
CA ALA A 363 7.71 -53.67 -59.66
C ALA A 363 6.40 -53.96 -58.81
N GLN A 364 6.00 -55.19 -58.40
CA GLN A 364 4.71 -55.57 -57.69
C GLN A 364 4.84 -56.17 -56.23
N HIS A 365 3.90 -55.96 -55.25
CA HIS A 365 4.09 -56.22 -53.77
C HIS A 365 3.08 -57.03 -52.86
N ASP A 366 1.88 -57.48 -53.25
CA ASP A 366 0.82 -57.88 -52.26
C ASP A 366 0.93 -59.24 -51.50
N LYS A 367 1.78 -60.20 -51.90
CA LYS A 367 1.69 -61.60 -51.41
C LYS A 367 2.31 -61.89 -50.03
N ARG A 368 3.00 -60.94 -49.38
CA ARG A 368 3.80 -61.18 -48.15
C ARG A 368 3.08 -60.90 -46.82
N LEU A 369 1.80 -60.52 -46.83
CA LEU A 369 1.11 -59.99 -45.64
C LEU A 369 0.46 -61.05 -44.72
N GLN A 370 0.11 -62.23 -45.23
CA GLN A 370 -0.86 -63.14 -44.56
C GLN A 370 -0.26 -64.11 -43.53
N GLU A 371 1.03 -64.48 -43.65
CA GLU A 371 1.69 -65.46 -42.76
C GLU A 371 2.06 -64.92 -41.36
N LYS A 372 1.99 -63.60 -41.15
CA LYS A 372 2.46 -62.96 -39.90
C LYS A 372 1.40 -62.88 -38.80
N THR A 373 0.14 -63.17 -39.08
CA THR A 373 -0.99 -62.92 -38.16
C THR A 373 -1.17 -64.01 -37.09
N ASP A 374 -0.98 -65.30 -37.41
CA ASP A 374 -1.36 -66.40 -36.50
C ASP A 374 -0.44 -66.60 -35.28
N GLN A 375 0.80 -66.14 -35.36
CA GLN A 375 1.80 -66.32 -34.29
C GLN A 375 1.60 -65.38 -33.08
N VAL A 376 0.70 -64.41 -33.20
CA VAL A 376 0.45 -63.40 -32.17
C VAL A 376 -0.41 -63.96 -31.02
N ARG A 377 -1.32 -64.92 -31.28
CA ARG A 377 -2.35 -65.34 -30.30
C ARG A 377 -1.83 -66.13 -29.09
N ILE A 378 -0.81 -66.97 -29.24
CA ILE A 378 -0.34 -67.89 -28.17
C ILE A 378 0.42 -67.15 -27.05
N LEU A 379 1.07 -66.02 -27.39
CA LEU A 379 1.81 -65.22 -26.42
C LEU A 379 0.90 -64.38 -25.51
N GLU A 380 -0.39 -64.28 -25.82
CA GLU A 380 -1.35 -63.47 -25.06
C GLU A 380 -1.83 -64.17 -23.77
N GLU A 381 -2.01 -65.49 -23.75
CA GLU A 381 -2.53 -66.24 -22.58
C GLU A 381 -1.54 -66.33 -21.40
N LYS A 382 -0.24 -66.51 -21.66
CA LYS A 382 0.80 -66.53 -20.59
C LYS A 382 0.91 -65.20 -19.85
N ARG A 383 0.61 -64.08 -20.53
CA ARG A 383 0.62 -62.74 -19.96
C ARG A 383 -0.39 -62.60 -18.82
N GLU A 384 -1.47 -63.36 -18.83
CA GLU A 384 -2.61 -63.17 -17.92
C GLU A 384 -2.37 -63.75 -16.52
N SER A 385 -1.65 -64.88 -16.40
CA SER A 385 -1.35 -65.51 -15.10
C SER A 385 -0.34 -64.74 -14.23
N LEU A 386 0.73 -64.22 -14.84
CA LEU A 386 1.73 -63.37 -14.17
C LEU A 386 1.12 -62.02 -13.71
N MET A 387 0.02 -61.59 -14.32
CA MET A 387 -0.70 -60.39 -13.87
C MET A 387 -1.43 -60.58 -12.53
N GLU A 388 -1.81 -61.80 -12.12
CA GLU A 388 -2.54 -62.01 -10.85
C GLU A 388 -1.60 -61.99 -9.63
N GLU A 389 -0.39 -62.56 -9.72
CA GLU A 389 0.63 -62.50 -8.67
C GLU A 389 1.19 -61.07 -8.52
N THR A 390 1.29 -60.34 -9.64
CA THR A 390 1.57 -58.90 -9.66
C THR A 390 0.52 -58.11 -8.88
N ARG A 391 -0.77 -58.48 -8.92
CA ARG A 391 -1.83 -57.75 -8.20
C ARG A 391 -1.70 -57.82 -6.68
N ALA A 392 -1.30 -58.96 -6.12
CA ALA A 392 -1.14 -59.16 -4.68
C ALA A 392 0.11 -58.46 -4.11
N LEU A 393 1.24 -58.52 -4.81
CA LEU A 393 2.45 -57.77 -4.45
C LEU A 393 2.26 -56.26 -4.68
N SER A 394 1.52 -55.87 -5.72
CA SER A 394 1.12 -54.47 -5.96
C SER A 394 0.27 -53.90 -4.82
N THR A 395 -0.60 -54.70 -4.19
CA THR A 395 -1.42 -54.24 -3.05
C THR A 395 -0.59 -53.91 -1.80
N GLN A 396 0.59 -54.51 -1.62
CA GLN A 396 1.52 -54.20 -0.52
C GLN A 396 2.61 -53.20 -0.91
N ALA A 397 2.93 -53.08 -2.20
CA ALA A 397 3.87 -52.11 -2.74
C ALA A 397 3.47 -50.68 -2.38
N ASP A 398 2.17 -50.37 -2.42
CA ASP A 398 1.63 -49.06 -2.05
C ASP A 398 1.94 -48.68 -0.58
N SER A 399 1.82 -49.60 0.37
CA SER A 399 2.05 -49.31 1.80
C SER A 399 3.54 -49.13 2.12
N ARG A 400 4.43 -49.91 1.48
CA ARG A 400 5.89 -49.75 1.62
C ARG A 400 6.39 -48.48 0.93
N ALA A 401 5.86 -48.18 -0.26
CA ALA A 401 6.15 -46.93 -0.96
C ALA A 401 5.67 -45.72 -0.14
N LYS A 402 4.48 -45.79 0.48
CA LYS A 402 4.00 -44.75 1.41
C LYS A 402 4.92 -44.56 2.62
N LEU A 403 5.41 -45.65 3.23
CA LEU A 403 6.33 -45.57 4.37
C LEU A 403 7.66 -44.91 3.98
N ASP A 404 8.27 -45.33 2.86
CA ASP A 404 9.53 -44.73 2.39
C ASP A 404 9.35 -43.27 1.95
N LEU A 405 8.22 -42.95 1.30
CA LEU A 405 7.86 -41.56 0.98
C LEU A 405 7.74 -40.72 2.25
N LYS A 406 7.05 -41.21 3.30
CA LYS A 406 6.88 -40.50 4.57
C LYS A 406 8.19 -40.31 5.33
N ARG A 407 9.05 -41.34 5.36
CA ARG A 407 10.40 -41.24 5.93
C ARG A 407 11.28 -40.26 5.16
N SER A 408 11.15 -40.21 3.82
CA SER A 408 11.83 -39.21 2.99
C SER A 408 11.29 -37.80 3.25
N GLU A 409 9.97 -37.66 3.44
CA GLU A 409 9.28 -36.41 3.74
C GLU A 409 9.78 -35.81 5.07
N VAL A 410 9.88 -36.62 6.14
CA VAL A 410 10.44 -36.20 7.44
C VAL A 410 11.89 -35.74 7.32
N ARG A 411 12.75 -36.49 6.63
CA ARG A 411 14.17 -36.10 6.44
C ARG A 411 14.30 -34.78 5.68
N THR A 412 13.51 -34.62 4.61
CA THR A 412 13.56 -33.43 3.76
C THR A 412 13.08 -32.20 4.53
N LYS A 413 11.94 -32.31 5.24
CA LYS A 413 11.39 -31.23 6.08
C LYS A 413 12.30 -30.87 7.25
N ASN A 414 12.94 -31.84 7.91
CA ASN A 414 13.91 -31.57 8.97
C ASN A 414 15.17 -30.85 8.47
N HIS A 415 15.64 -31.17 7.26
CA HIS A 415 16.75 -30.46 6.63
C HIS A 415 16.35 -29.01 6.27
N GLU A 416 15.13 -28.82 5.76
CA GLU A 416 14.56 -27.50 5.45
C GLU A 416 14.40 -26.64 6.72
N ILE A 417 13.92 -27.21 7.82
CA ILE A 417 13.84 -26.55 9.13
C ILE A 417 15.22 -26.07 9.59
N GLN A 418 16.26 -26.92 9.53
CA GLN A 418 17.61 -26.53 9.95
C GLN A 418 18.21 -25.42 9.08
N ALA A 419 17.98 -25.45 7.76
CA ALA A 419 18.45 -24.43 6.84
C ALA A 419 17.76 -23.08 7.10
N LEU A 420 16.44 -23.09 7.29
CA LEU A 420 15.65 -21.90 7.62
C LEU A 420 16.01 -21.34 8.99
N LEU A 421 16.21 -22.19 10.00
CA LEU A 421 16.59 -21.78 11.35
C LEU A 421 17.94 -21.05 11.34
N ARG A 422 18.97 -21.60 10.68
CA ARG A 422 20.29 -20.95 10.56
C ARG A 422 20.20 -19.56 9.94
N THR A 423 19.41 -19.44 8.87
CA THR A 423 19.22 -18.16 8.16
C THR A 423 18.44 -17.15 9.01
N ALA A 424 17.48 -17.63 9.80
CA ALA A 424 16.71 -16.80 10.72
C ALA A 424 17.56 -16.34 11.91
N THR A 425 18.39 -17.21 12.48
CA THR A 425 19.28 -16.88 13.60
C THR A 425 20.28 -15.79 13.24
N THR A 426 20.94 -15.87 12.06
CA THR A 426 21.88 -14.82 11.64
C THR A 426 21.21 -13.45 11.50
N LYS A 427 20.04 -13.41 10.86
CA LYS A 427 19.29 -12.15 10.68
C LYS A 427 18.73 -11.60 11.98
N PHE A 428 18.39 -12.48 12.92
CA PHE A 428 17.91 -12.07 14.24
C PHE A 428 19.04 -11.53 15.10
N GLU A 429 20.22 -12.15 15.08
CA GLU A 429 21.42 -11.66 15.79
C GLU A 429 21.83 -10.27 15.32
N ASP A 430 21.78 -10.01 14.01
CA ASP A 430 22.08 -8.67 13.44
C ASP A 430 21.17 -7.56 14.01
N VAL A 431 19.93 -7.90 14.40
CA VAL A 431 18.93 -6.92 14.87
C VAL A 431 18.77 -6.90 16.39
N ALA A 432 18.88 -8.06 17.06
CA ALA A 432 18.61 -8.23 18.49
C ALA A 432 19.87 -8.39 19.35
N GLY A 433 21.03 -8.68 18.74
CA GLY A 433 22.30 -8.85 19.44
C GLY A 433 22.44 -10.13 20.26
N HIS A 434 21.51 -11.08 20.15
CA HIS A 434 21.56 -12.39 20.80
C HIS A 434 20.97 -13.51 19.94
N GLU A 435 21.35 -14.75 20.24
CA GLU A 435 20.98 -15.93 19.45
C GLU A 435 19.48 -16.28 19.57
N LEU A 436 18.88 -16.68 18.45
CA LEU A 436 17.48 -17.13 18.35
C LEU A 436 17.36 -18.63 18.66
N LYS A 437 16.61 -19.00 19.70
CA LYS A 437 16.35 -20.41 20.03
C LYS A 437 15.10 -20.92 19.33
N ALA A 438 15.14 -22.15 18.79
CA ALA A 438 14.04 -22.73 18.02
C ALA A 438 12.72 -22.88 18.81
N GLU A 439 12.79 -22.99 20.14
CA GLU A 439 11.63 -23.18 21.01
C GLU A 439 10.91 -21.85 21.32
N THR A 440 11.65 -20.73 21.36
CA THR A 440 11.12 -19.40 21.67
C THR A 440 11.09 -18.47 20.45
N ALA A 441 11.48 -18.96 19.28
CA ALA A 441 11.69 -18.17 18.07
C ALA A 441 10.49 -17.28 17.69
N GLU A 442 9.26 -17.80 17.79
CA GLU A 442 8.05 -17.04 17.48
C GLU A 442 7.80 -15.92 18.48
N SER A 443 7.94 -16.20 19.78
CA SER A 443 7.80 -15.21 20.86
C SER A 443 8.87 -14.12 20.78
N ASP A 444 10.13 -14.50 20.54
CA ASP A 444 11.25 -13.57 20.56
C ASP A 444 11.19 -12.59 19.37
N VAL A 445 10.83 -13.08 18.18
CA VAL A 445 10.58 -12.23 17.00
C VAL A 445 9.35 -11.34 17.22
N ASP A 446 8.25 -11.87 17.78
CA ASP A 446 7.06 -11.06 18.07
C ASP A 446 7.32 -9.96 19.10
N ARG A 447 8.13 -10.23 20.14
CA ARG A 447 8.51 -9.24 21.15
C ARG A 447 9.34 -8.11 20.53
N LEU A 448 10.30 -8.47 19.67
CA LEU A 448 11.16 -7.50 19.00
C LEU A 448 10.37 -6.64 17.99
N ILE A 449 9.42 -7.24 17.25
CA ILE A 449 8.50 -6.51 16.38
C ILE A 449 7.69 -5.51 17.18
N ARG A 450 7.09 -5.90 18.32
CA ARG A 450 6.33 -4.98 19.17
C ARG A 450 7.16 -3.82 19.67
N ALA A 451 8.38 -4.08 20.14
CA ALA A 451 9.29 -3.03 20.61
C ALA A 451 9.61 -2.02 19.48
N LYS A 452 9.84 -2.52 18.25
CA LYS A 452 10.10 -1.66 17.09
C LYS A 452 8.85 -0.94 16.58
N ASP A 453 7.67 -1.57 16.62
CA ASP A 453 6.39 -0.91 16.29
C ASP A 453 6.06 0.21 17.28
N GLU A 454 6.36 0.03 18.57
CA GLU A 454 6.23 1.08 19.60
C GLU A 454 7.17 2.27 19.33
N GLU A 455 8.44 1.97 19.01
CA GLU A 455 9.44 2.98 18.59
C GLU A 455 8.99 3.73 17.33
N GLN A 456 8.49 3.01 16.32
CA GLN A 456 7.95 3.61 15.10
C GLN A 456 6.74 4.50 15.41
N THR A 457 5.83 4.06 16.29
CA THR A 457 4.65 4.84 16.68
C THR A 457 5.05 6.13 17.39
N GLN A 458 6.12 6.12 18.18
CA GLN A 458 6.67 7.32 18.80
C GLN A 458 7.26 8.27 17.75
N LEU A 459 8.10 7.75 16.84
CA LEU A 459 8.69 8.54 15.75
C LEU A 459 7.63 9.10 14.79
N ASP A 460 6.55 8.35 14.52
CA ASP A 460 5.39 8.80 13.73
C ASP A 460 4.66 9.99 14.37
N ARG A 461 4.82 10.23 15.67
CA ARG A 461 4.30 11.43 16.36
C ARG A 461 5.32 12.56 16.37
N GLU A 462 6.58 12.25 16.69
CA GLU A 462 7.63 13.25 16.90
C GLU A 462 8.12 13.88 15.58
N ALA A 463 8.30 13.09 14.51
CA ALA A 463 8.77 13.58 13.22
C ALA A 463 7.83 14.62 12.56
N PRO A 464 6.50 14.38 12.44
CA PRO A 464 5.61 15.40 11.90
C PRO A 464 5.44 16.60 12.83
N ALA A 465 5.52 16.42 14.16
CA ALA A 465 5.49 17.54 15.10
C ALA A 465 6.68 18.48 14.89
N ALA A 466 7.91 17.95 14.85
CA ALA A 466 9.11 18.74 14.57
C ALA A 466 9.08 19.39 13.18
N LYS A 467 8.55 18.69 12.17
CA LYS A 467 8.37 19.24 10.81
C LYS A 467 7.36 20.39 10.78
N SER A 468 6.29 20.28 11.56
CA SER A 468 5.29 21.35 11.72
C SER A 468 5.90 22.56 12.43
N GLU A 469 6.69 22.36 13.49
CA GLU A 469 7.42 23.44 14.17
C GLU A 469 8.36 24.17 13.22
N LEU A 470 9.12 23.43 12.38
CA LEU A 470 10.00 24.02 11.36
C LEU A 470 9.21 24.83 10.32
N GLY A 471 8.05 24.32 9.90
CA GLY A 471 7.15 25.03 8.99
C GLY A 471 6.61 26.34 9.55
N ILE A 472 6.25 26.36 10.84
CA ILE A 472 5.81 27.58 11.55
C ILE A 472 6.96 28.59 11.61
N LEU A 473 8.16 28.13 11.98
CA LEU A 473 9.35 29.00 12.04
C LEU A 473 9.70 29.58 10.67
N ASP A 474 9.65 28.78 9.60
CA ASP A 474 9.87 29.24 8.23
C ASP A 474 8.83 30.28 7.79
N ALA A 475 7.56 30.07 8.14
CA ALA A 475 6.50 31.05 7.87
C ALA A 475 6.72 32.38 8.62
N GLU A 476 7.14 32.32 9.89
CA GLU A 476 7.49 33.51 10.69
C GLU A 476 8.67 34.27 10.06
N ILE A 477 9.72 33.56 9.64
CA ILE A 477 10.88 34.15 8.94
C ILE A 477 10.45 34.86 7.66
N GLN A 478 9.60 34.23 6.84
CA GLN A 478 9.10 34.85 5.60
C GLN A 478 8.21 36.07 5.86
N ASN A 479 7.37 36.02 6.90
CA ASN A 479 6.56 37.16 7.32
C ASN A 479 7.44 38.34 7.80
N LEU A 480 8.48 38.06 8.59
CA LEU A 480 9.43 39.10 9.00
C LEU A 480 10.19 39.70 7.81
N LYS A 481 10.64 38.88 6.86
CA LYS A 481 11.30 39.35 5.62
C LYS A 481 10.40 40.26 4.79
N THR A 482 9.13 39.90 4.63
CA THR A 482 8.15 40.71 3.89
C THR A 482 7.82 42.02 4.63
N GLN A 483 7.68 42.00 5.96
CA GLN A 483 7.50 43.23 6.75
C GLN A 483 8.69 44.17 6.64
N ILE A 484 9.92 43.65 6.75
CA ILE A 484 11.15 44.44 6.59
C ILE A 484 11.20 45.06 5.20
N SER A 485 10.94 44.28 4.15
CA SER A 485 10.91 44.76 2.76
C SER A 485 9.90 45.89 2.57
N ASN A 486 8.65 45.71 3.04
CA ASN A 486 7.61 46.73 2.94
C ASN A 486 8.02 48.03 3.65
N LYS A 487 8.53 47.94 4.88
CA LYS A 487 8.99 49.09 5.68
C LYS A 487 10.21 49.78 5.06
N GLN A 488 11.12 49.03 4.43
CA GLN A 488 12.23 49.59 3.66
C GLN A 488 11.76 50.37 2.45
N THR A 489 10.81 49.81 1.67
CA THR A 489 10.25 50.54 0.51
C THR A 489 9.49 51.80 0.93
N GLU A 490 8.82 51.78 2.08
CA GLU A 490 8.15 52.95 2.66
C GLU A 490 9.17 54.02 3.06
N ALA A 491 10.24 53.63 3.76
CA ALA A 491 11.34 54.52 4.12
C ALA A 491 12.01 55.13 2.87
N GLU A 492 12.26 54.35 1.82
CA GLU A 492 12.83 54.86 0.56
C GLU A 492 11.91 55.89 -0.12
N LYS A 493 10.59 55.67 -0.13
CA LYS A 493 9.62 56.62 -0.69
C LYS A 493 9.61 57.93 0.10
N LEU A 494 9.61 57.84 1.43
CA LEU A 494 9.69 59.01 2.32
C LEU A 494 11.00 59.76 2.11
N ASN A 495 12.12 59.06 2.00
CA ASN A 495 13.42 59.68 1.75
C ASN A 495 13.45 60.40 0.39
N LYS A 496 12.90 59.79 -0.68
CA LYS A 496 12.77 60.46 -1.99
C LYS A 496 11.87 61.70 -1.93
N PHE A 497 10.77 61.65 -1.18
CA PHE A 497 9.88 62.79 -0.97
C PHE A 497 10.59 63.92 -0.21
N LEU A 498 11.29 63.61 0.88
CA LEU A 498 12.04 64.57 1.69
C LEU A 498 13.16 65.22 0.87
N ASN A 499 13.96 64.45 0.13
CA ASN A 499 15.01 65.00 -0.73
C ASN A 499 14.44 65.91 -1.83
N LYS A 500 13.26 65.61 -2.36
CA LYS A 500 12.58 66.47 -3.34
C LYS A 500 12.05 67.77 -2.71
N ALA A 501 11.58 67.71 -1.46
CA ALA A 501 11.09 68.88 -0.72
C ALA A 501 12.23 69.81 -0.30
N ILE A 502 13.37 69.26 0.15
CA ILE A 502 14.54 70.01 0.62
C ILE A 502 15.31 70.65 -0.56
N GLY A 503 15.40 69.97 -1.71
CA GLY A 503 16.24 70.42 -2.83
C GLY A 503 17.73 70.13 -2.61
N LEU A 504 18.59 70.58 -3.54
CA LEU A 504 20.03 70.31 -3.51
C LEU A 504 20.83 71.30 -2.66
N GLU A 505 20.19 72.38 -2.19
CA GLU A 505 20.87 73.53 -1.58
C GLU A 505 21.01 73.41 -0.06
N PHE A 506 20.18 72.61 0.60
CA PHE A 506 20.15 72.47 2.06
C PHE A 506 20.51 71.04 2.50
N LYS A 507 21.19 70.89 3.65
CA LYS A 507 21.61 69.56 4.15
C LYS A 507 20.55 68.89 5.01
N SER A 508 19.62 69.65 5.58
CA SER A 508 18.55 69.15 6.42
C SER A 508 17.27 69.98 6.24
N LEU A 509 16.13 69.36 6.55
CA LEU A 509 14.85 70.05 6.51
C LEU A 509 14.79 71.22 7.51
N ASP A 510 15.42 71.07 8.67
CA ASP A 510 15.51 72.14 9.68
C ASP A 510 16.34 73.34 9.19
N GLU A 511 17.43 73.10 8.49
CA GLU A 511 18.25 74.15 7.87
C GLU A 511 17.45 74.87 6.77
N ALA A 512 16.75 74.13 5.91
CA ALA A 512 15.89 74.69 4.87
C ALA A 512 14.75 75.55 5.43
N ILE A 513 14.03 75.05 6.44
CA ILE A 513 12.93 75.80 7.09
C ILE A 513 13.48 77.09 7.73
N ARG A 514 14.61 77.02 8.42
CA ARG A 514 15.20 78.18 9.09
C ARG A 514 15.62 79.25 8.08
N ASP A 515 16.33 78.87 7.03
CA ASP A 515 16.89 79.83 6.08
C ASP A 515 15.78 80.46 5.21
N VAL A 516 14.80 79.66 4.76
CA VAL A 516 13.60 80.17 4.06
C VAL A 516 12.76 81.08 4.97
N SER A 517 12.61 80.74 6.26
CA SER A 517 11.88 81.60 7.21
C SER A 517 12.56 82.96 7.41
N ALA A 518 13.90 82.98 7.46
CA ALA A 518 14.66 84.22 7.58
C ALA A 518 14.50 85.11 6.33
N GLU A 519 14.43 84.51 5.14
CA GLU A 519 14.21 85.24 3.89
C GLU A 519 12.79 85.83 3.81
N VAL A 520 11.77 85.06 4.22
CA VAL A 520 10.38 85.54 4.35
C VAL A 520 10.31 86.71 5.33
N ASP A 521 10.98 86.63 6.47
CA ASP A 521 11.03 87.70 7.47
C ASP A 521 11.74 88.96 6.94
N ALA A 522 12.83 88.79 6.17
CA ALA A 522 13.54 89.89 5.53
C ALA A 522 12.67 90.60 4.48
N LEU A 523 12.00 89.85 3.60
CA LEU A 523 11.11 90.39 2.57
C LEU A 523 9.87 91.07 3.18
N ASN A 524 9.30 90.50 4.26
CA ASN A 524 8.20 91.13 4.99
C ASN A 524 8.62 92.45 5.63
N LYS A 525 9.85 92.56 6.11
CA LYS A 525 10.39 93.81 6.66
C LYS A 525 10.54 94.89 5.60
N GLU A 526 11.13 94.56 4.45
CA GLU A 526 11.23 95.47 3.30
C GLU A 526 9.83 95.92 2.82
N LEU A 527 8.87 95.00 2.74
CA LEU A 527 7.48 95.30 2.40
C LEU A 527 6.81 96.24 3.42
N ALA A 528 7.09 96.05 4.72
CA ALA A 528 6.56 96.90 5.79
C ALA A 528 7.17 98.31 5.81
N ASP A 529 8.41 98.48 5.32
CA ASP A 529 9.09 99.78 5.24
C ASP A 529 8.59 100.65 4.06
N LEU A 530 8.08 100.04 2.98
CA LEU A 530 7.60 100.74 1.78
C LEU A 530 6.48 101.78 2.03
N PRO A 531 5.40 101.48 2.79
CA PRO A 531 4.39 102.47 3.15
C PRO A 531 4.96 103.68 3.91
N GLY A 532 5.92 103.43 4.80
CA GLY A 532 6.62 104.47 5.56
C GLY A 532 7.47 105.37 4.65
N MET A 533 8.24 104.76 3.74
CA MET A 533 9.02 105.50 2.73
C MET A 533 8.11 106.33 1.80
N ARG A 534 7.00 105.75 1.36
CA ARG A 534 6.02 106.45 0.52
C ARG A 534 5.45 107.68 1.22
N THR A 535 5.04 107.53 2.48
CA THR A 535 4.50 108.64 3.28
C THR A 535 5.56 109.73 3.51
N ALA A 536 6.81 109.34 3.75
CA ALA A 536 7.93 110.28 3.86
C ALA A 536 8.17 111.06 2.55
N PHE A 537 8.21 110.38 1.40
CA PHE A 537 8.37 111.06 0.10
C PHE A 537 7.18 111.94 -0.26
N GLU A 538 5.95 111.54 0.07
CA GLU A 538 4.74 112.35 -0.10
C GLU A 538 4.81 113.64 0.76
N ALA A 539 5.31 113.55 2.00
CA ALA A 539 5.50 114.71 2.86
C ALA A 539 6.60 115.66 2.34
N ILE A 540 7.73 115.11 1.87
CA ILE A 540 8.82 115.89 1.24
C ILE A 540 8.33 116.59 -0.02
N LEU A 541 7.55 115.90 -0.86
CA LEU A 541 6.95 116.44 -2.09
C LEU A 541 6.00 117.60 -1.77
N LYS A 542 5.13 117.43 -0.77
CA LYS A 542 4.18 118.46 -0.33
C LYS A 542 4.89 119.72 0.16
N SER A 543 5.91 119.58 1.00
CA SER A 543 6.68 120.74 1.49
C SER A 543 7.49 121.43 0.39
N GLY A 544 8.05 120.68 -0.56
CA GLY A 544 8.75 121.27 -1.70
C GLY A 544 7.84 122.11 -2.60
N LYS A 545 6.56 121.69 -2.77
CA LYS A 545 5.54 122.44 -3.51
C LYS A 545 5.08 123.69 -2.78
N ASP A 546 4.71 123.55 -1.51
CA ASP A 546 4.02 124.61 -0.76
C ASP A 546 5.00 125.68 -0.25
N LYS A 547 6.23 125.27 0.12
CA LYS A 547 7.21 126.15 0.79
C LYS A 547 8.48 126.39 -0.02
N HIS A 548 8.65 125.75 -1.18
CA HIS A 548 9.87 125.80 -1.99
C HIS A 548 11.16 125.47 -1.20
N VAL A 549 11.07 124.52 -0.26
CA VAL A 549 12.20 124.04 0.56
C VAL A 549 12.20 122.51 0.59
N CYS A 550 13.36 121.90 0.38
CA CYS A 550 13.53 120.46 0.49
C CYS A 550 13.59 120.03 1.97
N LEU A 551 12.66 119.19 2.44
CA LEU A 551 12.66 118.68 3.82
C LEU A 551 13.81 117.71 4.15
N GLY A 552 14.51 117.17 3.15
CA GLY A 552 15.65 116.28 3.38
C GLY A 552 16.95 117.01 3.73
N CYS A 553 17.15 118.22 3.21
CA CYS A 553 18.39 118.99 3.39
C CYS A 553 18.18 120.46 3.79
N ASN A 554 16.93 120.89 4.00
CA ASN A 554 16.50 122.25 4.32
C ASN A 554 16.98 123.35 3.35
N ARG A 555 17.39 122.98 2.12
CA ARG A 555 17.78 123.92 1.07
C ARG A 555 16.55 124.49 0.35
N SER A 556 16.58 125.79 0.07
CA SER A 556 15.58 126.46 -0.79
C SER A 556 15.71 126.03 -2.25
N LEU A 557 14.59 125.69 -2.89
CA LEU A 557 14.50 125.20 -4.26
C LEU A 557 14.23 126.37 -5.21
N LYS A 558 15.03 126.49 -6.28
CA LYS A 558 14.79 127.49 -7.33
C LYS A 558 13.67 127.03 -8.27
N THR A 559 12.97 127.98 -8.90
CA THR A 559 11.84 127.70 -9.82
C THR A 559 12.22 126.77 -10.99
N THR A 560 13.49 126.80 -11.43
CA THR A 560 14.01 125.90 -12.48
C THR A 560 14.29 124.47 -11.99
N GLU A 561 14.49 124.27 -10.68
CA GLU A 561 14.84 122.99 -10.06
C GLU A 561 13.59 122.21 -9.57
N LEU A 562 12.46 122.91 -9.38
CA LEU A 562 11.21 122.34 -8.85
C LEU A 562 10.64 121.19 -9.70
N LYS A 563 10.67 121.33 -11.03
CA LYS A 563 10.11 120.30 -11.92
C LYS A 563 10.89 118.98 -11.83
N ALA A 564 12.22 119.06 -11.86
CA ALA A 564 13.08 117.88 -11.71
C ALA A 564 12.93 117.22 -10.32
N PHE A 565 12.74 118.03 -9.27
CA PHE A 565 12.46 117.56 -7.92
C PHE A 565 11.10 116.84 -7.81
N GLU A 566 10.05 117.40 -8.40
CA GLU A 566 8.72 116.78 -8.44
C GLU A 566 8.73 115.47 -9.23
N ASP A 567 9.37 115.45 -10.40
CA ASP A 567 9.46 114.26 -11.25
C ASP A 567 10.23 113.14 -10.53
N TYR A 568 11.33 113.47 -9.84
CA TYR A 568 12.10 112.51 -9.04
C TYR A 568 11.28 111.91 -7.88
N LEU A 569 10.60 112.75 -7.09
CA LEU A 569 9.80 112.26 -5.96
C LEU A 569 8.54 111.51 -6.42
N ARG A 570 7.91 111.92 -7.52
CA ARG A 570 6.79 111.16 -8.13
C ARG A 570 7.24 109.80 -8.64
N ASP A 571 8.41 109.70 -9.26
CA ASP A 571 9.01 108.42 -9.65
C ASP A 571 9.27 107.53 -8.42
N LYS A 572 9.82 108.08 -7.33
CA LYS A 572 10.06 107.35 -6.09
C LYS A 572 8.76 106.91 -5.39
N ILE A 573 7.73 107.75 -5.36
CA ILE A 573 6.40 107.41 -4.82
C ILE A 573 5.74 106.32 -5.66
N LYS A 574 5.86 106.38 -6.98
CA LYS A 574 5.30 105.37 -7.89
C LYS A 574 6.01 104.02 -7.71
N LYS A 575 7.34 104.01 -7.62
CA LYS A 575 8.15 102.82 -7.36
C LYS A 575 7.81 102.18 -6.02
N ALA A 576 7.79 102.97 -4.93
CA ALA A 576 7.42 102.48 -3.61
C ALA A 576 5.94 102.08 -3.49
N GLY A 577 5.07 102.63 -4.34
CA GLY A 577 3.62 102.46 -4.25
C GLY A 577 3.05 101.28 -5.03
N SER A 578 3.53 101.00 -6.25
CA SER A 578 2.99 99.90 -7.07
C SER A 578 4.07 98.90 -7.49
N GLU A 579 5.17 99.35 -8.11
CA GLU A 579 6.14 98.42 -8.71
C GLU A 579 6.91 97.59 -7.68
N ASP A 580 7.45 98.20 -6.64
CA ASP A 580 8.25 97.47 -5.65
C ASP A 580 7.33 96.77 -4.64
N SER A 581 6.20 97.37 -4.27
CA SER A 581 5.19 96.73 -3.40
C SER A 581 4.64 95.44 -4.01
N GLU A 582 4.33 95.41 -5.31
CA GLU A 582 3.80 94.22 -5.99
C GLU A 582 4.90 93.15 -6.16
N LYS A 583 6.15 93.55 -6.45
CA LYS A 583 7.29 92.63 -6.49
C LYS A 583 7.55 91.96 -5.14
N PHE A 584 7.63 92.74 -4.06
CA PHE A 584 7.86 92.18 -2.72
C PHE A 584 6.66 91.34 -2.23
N GLN A 585 5.42 91.72 -2.55
CA GLN A 585 4.25 90.88 -2.26
C GLN A 585 4.30 89.54 -2.98
N ASN A 586 4.63 89.52 -4.28
CA ASN A 586 4.76 88.29 -5.04
C ASN A 586 5.91 87.41 -4.52
N ALA A 587 7.05 88.01 -4.20
CA ALA A 587 8.18 87.30 -3.60
C ALA A 587 7.79 86.70 -2.23
N VAL A 588 7.17 87.48 -1.33
CA VAL A 588 6.68 86.97 -0.04
C VAL A 588 5.69 85.82 -0.25
N ALA A 589 4.77 85.92 -1.21
CA ALA A 589 3.81 84.85 -1.50
C ALA A 589 4.50 83.56 -2.01
N GLU A 590 5.53 83.68 -2.85
CA GLU A 590 6.32 82.55 -3.35
C GLU A 590 7.12 81.88 -2.23
N TRP A 591 7.94 82.65 -1.50
CA TRP A 591 8.77 82.16 -0.40
C TRP A 591 7.95 81.61 0.78
N SER A 592 6.81 82.23 1.10
CA SER A 592 5.90 81.69 2.12
C SER A 592 5.19 80.41 1.67
N GLY A 593 4.91 80.27 0.37
CA GLY A 593 4.44 79.02 -0.22
C GLY A 593 5.46 77.90 -0.09
N ASP A 594 6.73 78.19 -0.32
CA ASP A 594 7.82 77.22 -0.18
C ASP A 594 8.12 76.87 1.29
N LEU A 595 8.06 77.85 2.20
CA LEU A 595 8.14 77.63 3.65
C LEU A 595 7.07 76.65 4.11
N LYS A 596 5.84 76.81 3.62
CA LYS A 596 4.72 75.93 3.96
C LYS A 596 4.93 74.51 3.45
N LYS A 597 5.44 74.32 2.22
CA LYS A 597 5.78 72.99 1.68
C LYS A 597 6.85 72.29 2.53
N LEU A 598 7.85 73.03 3.01
CA LEU A 598 8.90 72.49 3.89
C LEU A 598 8.34 72.13 5.28
N GLN A 599 7.47 72.96 5.85
CA GLN A 599 6.79 72.66 7.11
C GLN A 599 5.89 71.43 7.01
N ASP A 600 5.14 71.29 5.91
CA ASP A 600 4.30 70.12 5.62
C ASP A 600 5.12 68.83 5.45
N ALA A 601 6.44 68.93 5.15
CA ALA A 601 7.35 67.79 5.06
C ALA A 601 7.82 67.26 6.43
N LYS A 602 7.69 68.03 7.51
CA LYS A 602 8.21 67.69 8.86
C LYS A 602 7.64 66.39 9.46
N PRO A 603 6.32 66.09 9.35
CA PRO A 603 5.78 64.83 9.85
C PRO A 603 6.36 63.60 9.14
N TYR A 604 6.71 63.74 7.85
CA TYR A 604 7.29 62.66 7.05
C TYR A 604 8.77 62.40 7.43
N GLU A 605 9.50 63.43 7.84
CA GLU A 605 10.87 63.29 8.39
C GLU A 605 10.86 62.49 9.70
N LEU A 606 9.95 62.84 10.62
CA LEU A 606 9.76 62.10 11.88
C LEU A 606 9.41 60.63 11.64
N LEU A 607 8.48 60.37 10.71
CA LEU A 607 8.10 59.00 10.33
C LEU A 607 9.27 58.22 9.73
N HIS A 608 10.05 58.85 8.83
CA HIS A 608 11.25 58.23 8.26
C HIS A 608 12.29 57.88 9.33
N VAL A 609 12.55 58.78 10.28
CA VAL A 609 13.47 58.53 11.40
C VAL A 609 12.97 57.40 12.30
N GLN A 610 11.66 57.32 12.55
CA GLN A 610 11.07 56.22 13.33
C GLN A 610 11.23 54.86 12.62
N LEU A 611 10.94 54.82 11.31
CA LEU A 611 11.05 53.61 10.50
C LEU A 611 12.50 53.10 10.45
N VAL A 612 13.45 53.97 10.12
CA VAL A 612 14.86 53.61 9.94
C VAL A 612 15.58 53.41 11.27
N GLY A 613 15.27 54.22 12.29
CA GLY A 613 15.97 54.22 13.58
C GLY A 613 15.45 53.21 14.59
N LYS A 614 14.19 52.77 14.49
CA LYS A 614 13.58 51.86 15.48
C LYS A 614 12.92 50.63 14.86
N GLU A 615 11.96 50.81 13.95
CA GLU A 615 11.11 49.69 13.48
C GLU A 615 11.90 48.68 12.63
N ILE A 616 12.62 49.13 11.60
CA ILE A 616 13.39 48.24 10.72
C ILE A 616 14.51 47.51 11.49
N PRO A 617 15.33 48.17 12.34
CA PRO A 617 16.33 47.47 13.16
C PRO A 617 15.73 46.45 14.12
N ALA A 618 14.61 46.76 14.78
CA ALA A 618 13.94 45.83 15.68
C ALA A 618 13.45 44.57 14.96
N LEU A 619 12.84 44.72 13.77
CA LEU A 619 12.41 43.60 12.94
C LEU A 619 13.60 42.77 12.43
N LYS A 620 14.72 43.42 12.05
CA LYS A 620 15.95 42.72 11.65
C LYS A 620 16.55 41.88 12.78
N ALA A 621 16.57 42.41 14.01
CA ALA A 621 17.04 41.66 15.17
C ALA A 621 16.17 40.43 15.47
N GLN A 622 14.84 40.56 15.35
CA GLN A 622 13.92 39.42 15.48
C GLN A 622 14.14 38.37 14.38
N LEU A 623 14.37 38.81 13.13
CA LEU A 623 14.68 37.92 12.02
C LEU A 623 15.96 37.12 12.27
N GLU A 624 17.03 37.79 12.71
CA GLU A 624 18.32 37.16 12.99
C GLU A 624 18.22 36.11 14.11
N GLN A 625 17.45 36.41 15.17
CA GLN A 625 17.18 35.44 16.25
C GLN A 625 16.47 34.18 15.74
N LYS A 626 15.46 34.35 14.87
CA LYS A 626 14.68 33.23 14.32
C LYS A 626 15.47 32.42 13.28
N GLU A 627 16.27 33.09 12.45
CA GLU A 627 17.16 32.43 11.49
C GLU A 627 18.27 31.62 12.19
N ALA A 628 18.76 32.09 13.36
CA ALA A 628 19.73 31.35 14.17
C ALA A 628 19.15 30.07 14.80
N ALA A 629 17.85 30.05 15.14
CA ALA A 629 17.18 28.87 15.71
C ALA A 629 16.78 27.82 14.66
N ARG A 630 16.67 28.23 13.39
CA ARG A 630 16.30 27.35 12.27
C ARG A 630 17.20 26.12 12.06
N PRO A 631 18.54 26.21 12.04
CA PRO A 631 19.40 25.04 11.79
C PRO A 631 19.28 23.96 12.87
N GLU A 632 19.10 24.33 14.15
CA GLU A 632 18.90 23.36 15.23
C GLU A 632 17.65 22.51 15.01
N LEU A 633 16.55 23.17 14.64
CA LEU A 633 15.27 22.51 14.37
C LEU A 633 15.31 21.71 13.07
N ALA A 634 16.00 22.21 12.04
CA ALA A 634 16.21 21.48 10.79
C ALA A 634 17.02 20.19 10.99
N ASN A 635 18.11 20.24 11.75
CA ASN A 635 18.91 19.06 12.09
C ASN A 635 18.10 18.04 12.90
N LYS A 636 17.23 18.51 13.81
CA LYS A 636 16.32 17.63 14.58
C LYS A 636 15.33 16.91 13.66
N VAL A 637 14.77 17.61 12.66
CA VAL A 637 13.85 17.01 11.68
C VAL A 637 14.57 15.96 10.83
N GLU A 638 15.80 16.24 10.39
CA GLU A 638 16.60 15.30 9.59
C GLU A 638 16.95 14.04 10.39
N LEU A 639 17.42 14.19 11.63
CA LEU A 639 17.71 13.07 12.53
C LEU A 639 16.49 12.18 12.79
N LEU A 640 15.33 12.79 13.08
CA LEU A 640 14.09 12.04 13.32
C LEU A 640 13.60 11.33 12.05
N ALA A 641 13.82 11.91 10.88
CA ALA A 641 13.48 11.28 9.60
C ALA A 641 14.37 10.05 9.31
N ASP A 642 15.68 10.16 9.57
CA ASP A 642 16.62 9.04 9.42
C ASP A 642 16.27 7.89 10.37
N GLN A 643 15.99 8.20 11.64
CA GLN A 643 15.55 7.22 12.64
C GLN A 643 14.24 6.53 12.25
N HIS A 644 13.30 7.29 11.69
CA HIS A 644 12.01 6.76 11.23
C HIS A 644 12.18 5.77 10.07
N GLU A 645 13.00 6.11 9.08
CA GLU A 645 13.23 5.22 7.93
C GLU A 645 14.04 3.98 8.35
N GLU A 646 14.99 4.12 9.27
CA GLU A 646 15.72 3.00 9.85
C GLU A 646 14.77 2.04 10.60
N ALA A 647 13.93 2.55 11.51
CA ALA A 647 12.95 1.75 12.24
C ALA A 647 11.99 1.00 11.29
N LYS A 648 11.50 1.67 10.24
CA LYS A 648 10.63 1.09 9.21
C LYS A 648 11.34 0.00 8.40
N SER A 649 12.62 0.17 8.10
CA SER A 649 13.43 -0.84 7.40
C SER A 649 13.64 -2.09 8.26
N LEU A 650 13.86 -1.90 9.57
CA LEU A 650 14.01 -2.98 10.54
C LEU A 650 12.70 -3.76 10.71
N ILE A 651 11.55 -3.08 10.83
CA ILE A 651 10.23 -3.73 10.93
C ILE A 651 9.91 -4.58 9.70
N LYS A 652 10.23 -4.10 8.48
CA LYS A 652 10.09 -4.91 7.26
C LYS A 652 10.96 -6.16 7.31
N THR A 653 12.20 -6.03 7.78
CA THR A 653 13.14 -7.14 7.92
C THR A 653 12.63 -8.16 8.93
N LEU A 654 12.08 -7.70 10.05
CA LEU A 654 11.47 -8.54 11.08
C LEU A 654 10.16 -9.20 10.62
N ALA A 655 9.38 -8.57 9.75
CA ALA A 655 8.19 -9.18 9.15
C ALA A 655 8.56 -10.37 8.25
N VAL A 656 9.62 -10.24 7.44
CA VAL A 656 10.16 -11.35 6.65
C VAL A 656 10.65 -12.47 7.57
N LEU A 657 11.36 -12.10 8.64
CA LEU A 657 11.83 -13.06 9.64
C LEU A 657 10.67 -13.80 10.32
N LYS A 658 9.59 -13.11 10.69
CA LYS A 658 8.38 -13.70 11.25
C LYS A 658 7.73 -14.72 10.31
N GLN A 659 7.72 -14.45 9.00
CA GLN A 659 7.23 -15.41 8.01
C GLN A 659 8.12 -16.67 7.94
N GLN A 660 9.45 -16.49 8.02
CA GLN A 660 10.39 -17.62 8.07
C GLN A 660 10.17 -18.46 9.34
N VAL A 661 10.00 -17.81 10.50
CA VAL A 661 9.72 -18.50 11.77
C VAL A 661 8.36 -19.19 11.76
N SER A 662 7.30 -18.58 11.21
CA SER A 662 6.00 -19.23 11.06
C SER A 662 6.06 -20.48 10.16
N THR A 663 6.87 -20.42 9.09
CA THR A 663 7.12 -21.57 8.22
C THR A 663 7.83 -22.70 8.96
N ILE A 664 8.82 -22.36 9.81
CA ILE A 664 9.50 -23.33 10.68
C ILE A 664 8.51 -24.00 11.65
N VAL A 665 7.64 -23.22 12.30
CA VAL A 665 6.61 -23.75 13.22
C VAL A 665 5.63 -24.69 12.49
N ARG A 666 5.22 -24.34 11.26
CA ARG A 666 4.35 -25.19 10.44
C ARG A 666 5.05 -26.49 10.03
N LEU A 667 6.28 -26.39 9.49
CA LEU A 667 7.06 -27.57 9.08
C LEU A 667 7.28 -28.51 10.26
N ARG A 668 7.51 -27.98 11.47
CA ARG A 668 7.65 -28.79 12.68
C ARG A 668 6.38 -29.57 13.01
N LYS A 669 5.20 -28.93 12.95
CA LYS A 669 3.90 -29.62 13.13
C LYS A 669 3.66 -30.70 12.07
N ASP A 670 4.11 -30.47 10.83
CA ASP A 670 3.98 -31.45 9.75
C ASP A 670 4.95 -32.62 9.91
N VAL A 671 6.15 -32.38 10.45
CA VAL A 671 7.09 -33.43 10.86
C VAL A 671 6.48 -34.28 11.97
N ASP A 672 5.95 -33.67 13.03
CA ASP A 672 5.32 -34.39 14.15
C ASP A 672 4.17 -35.31 13.67
N LYS A 673 3.36 -34.85 12.72
CA LYS A 673 2.29 -35.65 12.10
C LYS A 673 2.82 -36.80 11.25
N ALA A 674 3.82 -36.51 10.40
CA ALA A 674 4.42 -37.53 9.54
C ALA A 674 5.14 -38.60 10.37
N GLU A 675 5.76 -38.24 11.49
CA GLU A 675 6.35 -39.18 12.45
C GLU A 675 5.29 -40.08 13.11
N SER A 676 4.11 -39.54 13.43
CA SER A 676 2.97 -40.35 13.91
C SER A 676 2.46 -41.34 12.85
N GLU A 677 2.28 -40.88 11.60
CA GLU A 677 1.84 -41.73 10.47
C GLU A 677 2.85 -42.83 10.13
N ILE A 678 4.16 -42.54 10.26
CA ILE A 678 5.23 -43.54 10.13
C ILE A 678 5.06 -44.64 11.18
N GLY A 679 4.77 -44.27 12.43
CA GLY A 679 4.52 -45.23 13.52
C GLY A 679 3.34 -46.16 13.23
N ASP A 680 2.26 -45.64 12.68
CA ASP A 680 1.08 -46.43 12.30
C ASP A 680 1.37 -47.40 11.13
N LEU A 681 2.03 -46.91 10.08
CA LEU A 681 2.42 -47.71 8.91
C LEU A 681 3.43 -48.81 9.25
N GLU A 682 4.38 -48.54 10.14
CA GLU A 682 5.34 -49.54 10.64
C GLU A 682 4.63 -50.66 11.42
N THR A 683 3.60 -50.29 12.19
CA THR A 683 2.78 -51.24 12.96
C THR A 683 1.97 -52.15 12.02
N ASP A 684 1.32 -51.60 10.99
CA ASP A 684 0.53 -52.37 9.99
C ASP A 684 1.39 -53.31 9.13
N LEU A 685 2.56 -52.85 8.70
CA LEU A 685 3.48 -53.66 7.88
C LEU A 685 4.12 -54.81 8.66
N SER A 686 4.24 -54.70 9.99
CA SER A 686 4.76 -55.77 10.84
C SER A 686 3.83 -56.99 10.90
N MET A 687 2.54 -56.84 10.60
CA MET A 687 1.53 -57.91 10.72
C MET A 687 1.37 -58.84 9.50
N THR A 688 1.98 -58.56 8.33
CA THR A 688 1.62 -59.21 7.04
C THR A 688 2.73 -59.97 6.29
N GLY A 689 3.90 -60.19 6.91
CA GLY A 689 5.05 -61.01 6.47
C GLY A 689 5.11 -61.65 5.06
N GLY A 690 5.99 -61.12 4.18
CA GLY A 690 6.44 -61.75 2.92
C GLY A 690 7.62 -61.01 2.26
N THR A 691 8.57 -61.76 1.64
CA THR A 691 9.93 -61.28 1.25
C THR A 691 10.29 -61.34 -0.25
N LYS A 692 9.35 -61.50 -1.21
CA LYS A 692 9.65 -61.42 -2.67
C LYS A 692 9.34 -60.03 -3.26
N THR A 693 10.09 -59.59 -4.28
CA THR A 693 10.05 -58.23 -4.88
C THR A 693 9.27 -58.15 -6.19
N VAL A 694 8.63 -57.00 -6.46
CA VAL A 694 7.80 -56.73 -7.66
C VAL A 694 8.62 -56.78 -8.96
N ASP A 695 9.90 -56.36 -8.91
CA ASP A 695 10.77 -56.32 -10.09
C ASP A 695 11.08 -57.70 -10.69
N ASP A 696 11.09 -58.75 -9.84
CA ASP A 696 11.33 -60.13 -10.31
C ASP A 696 10.18 -60.65 -11.17
N VAL A 697 8.94 -60.23 -10.87
CA VAL A 697 7.73 -60.62 -11.63
C VAL A 697 7.56 -59.75 -12.89
N GLN A 698 8.02 -58.49 -12.86
CA GLN A 698 7.94 -57.54 -13.98
C GLN A 698 8.88 -57.90 -15.15
N LEU A 699 10.06 -58.46 -14.86
CA LEU A 699 11.04 -58.87 -15.87
C LEU A 699 10.51 -60.01 -16.76
N GLU A 700 9.80 -60.97 -16.18
CA GLU A 700 9.18 -62.07 -16.93
C GLU A 700 8.03 -61.58 -17.85
N LEU A 701 7.30 -60.53 -17.45
CA LEU A 701 6.22 -59.94 -18.23
C LEU A 701 6.71 -59.15 -19.46
N ASN A 702 7.88 -58.50 -19.35
CA ASN A 702 8.47 -57.69 -20.41
C ASN A 702 9.01 -58.53 -21.56
N ASP A 703 9.62 -59.68 -21.27
CA ASP A 703 10.14 -60.58 -22.31
C ASP A 703 9.02 -61.10 -23.23
N ILE A 704 7.88 -61.48 -22.66
CA ILE A 704 6.70 -61.94 -23.41
C ILE A 704 6.12 -60.82 -24.29
N THR A 705 6.16 -59.58 -23.80
CA THR A 705 5.59 -58.41 -24.50
C THR A 705 6.47 -57.94 -25.66
N ALA A 706 7.79 -58.04 -25.55
CA ALA A 706 8.73 -57.70 -26.62
C ALA A 706 8.59 -58.62 -27.85
N GLN A 707 8.33 -59.92 -27.61
CA GLN A 707 8.14 -60.90 -28.68
C GLN A 707 6.88 -60.63 -29.53
N LEU A 708 5.84 -60.03 -28.95
CA LEU A 708 4.62 -59.61 -29.64
C LEU A 708 4.82 -58.36 -30.53
N TYR A 709 5.65 -57.41 -30.08
CA TYR A 709 5.84 -56.13 -30.76
C TYR A 709 6.62 -56.23 -32.08
N VAL A 710 7.70 -57.02 -32.10
CA VAL A 710 8.54 -57.22 -33.30
C VAL A 710 7.72 -57.83 -34.46
N ARG A 711 6.77 -58.71 -34.14
CA ARG A 711 5.90 -59.35 -35.14
C ARG A 711 4.93 -58.36 -35.80
N ASN A 712 4.37 -57.41 -35.04
CA ASN A 712 3.38 -56.43 -35.53
C ASN A 712 3.98 -55.34 -36.43
N ILE A 713 5.23 -54.91 -36.22
CA ILE A 713 5.88 -53.89 -37.07
C ILE A 713 6.12 -54.39 -38.50
N LEU A 714 6.54 -55.65 -38.62
CA LEU A 714 6.75 -56.28 -39.92
C LEU A 714 5.46 -56.35 -40.74
N MET A 715 4.30 -56.38 -40.08
CA MET A 715 2.99 -56.42 -40.73
C MET A 715 2.55 -55.03 -41.24
N ASN A 716 2.86 -53.95 -40.50
CA ASN A 716 2.46 -52.57 -40.87
C ASN A 716 3.34 -51.93 -41.96
N GLY A 717 4.62 -52.26 -42.05
CA GLY A 717 5.52 -51.73 -43.09
C GLY A 717 5.13 -52.14 -44.52
N LEU A 718 4.53 -53.32 -44.66
CA LEU A 718 3.97 -53.81 -45.92
C LEU A 718 2.68 -53.09 -46.33
N TRP A 719 1.95 -52.48 -45.38
CA TRP A 719 0.67 -51.83 -45.63
C TRP A 719 0.82 -50.39 -46.14
N LEU A 720 1.84 -49.65 -45.69
CA LEU A 720 2.07 -48.25 -46.08
C LEU A 720 2.54 -48.09 -47.54
N ILE A 721 3.32 -49.05 -48.05
CA ILE A 721 3.85 -49.03 -49.42
C ILE A 721 2.70 -49.12 -50.43
N CYS A 722 1.66 -49.90 -50.15
CA CYS A 722 0.47 -49.97 -51.01
C CYS A 722 -0.38 -48.69 -51.01
N CYS A 723 -0.32 -47.84 -49.96
CA CYS A 723 -1.10 -46.60 -49.90
C CYS A 723 -0.49 -45.43 -50.68
N VAL A 724 0.84 -45.32 -50.76
CA VAL A 724 1.52 -44.21 -51.47
C VAL A 724 1.37 -44.32 -52.99
N ASP A 725 1.36 -45.55 -53.53
CA ASP A 725 1.08 -45.83 -54.94
C ASP A 725 -0.33 -45.41 -55.39
N GLY A 726 -1.28 -45.29 -54.46
CA GLY A 726 -2.65 -44.86 -54.73
C GLY A 726 -2.84 -43.34 -54.85
N LEU A 727 -1.98 -42.53 -54.22
CA LEU A 727 -2.13 -41.07 -54.13
C LEU A 727 -1.55 -40.33 -55.35
N LEU A 728 -0.45 -40.83 -55.94
CA LEU A 728 0.19 -40.23 -57.14
C LEU A 728 -0.64 -40.39 -58.43
N ARG A 729 -1.64 -41.28 -58.46
CA ARG A 729 -2.55 -41.42 -59.61
C ARG A 729 -3.68 -40.39 -59.67
N LYS A 730 -3.86 -39.52 -58.65
CA LYS A 730 -5.02 -38.60 -58.57
C LYS A 730 -4.78 -37.14 -58.97
N THR A 731 -3.54 -36.69 -59.12
CA THR A 731 -3.22 -35.28 -59.48
C THR A 731 -2.97 -35.05 -60.97
N ASP A 732 -2.92 -36.09 -61.81
CA ASP A 732 -2.73 -36.00 -63.27
C ASP A 732 -4.06 -35.84 -64.06
N ARG A 733 -5.06 -35.23 -63.43
CA ARG A 733 -6.22 -34.60 -64.09
C ARG A 733 -6.36 -33.14 -63.61
N ARG A 734 -5.29 -32.35 -63.75
CA ARG A 734 -5.33 -30.92 -64.13
C ARG A 734 -3.94 -30.37 -64.40
#